data_AF-A0A8H3F8Q7-F1
#
_entry.id   AF-A0A8H3F8Q7-F1
#
_cell.length_a   1.000
_cell.length_b   1.000
_cell.length_c   1.000
_cell.angle_alpha   90.00
_cell.angle_beta   90.00
_cell.angle_gamma   90.00
#
_symmetry.space_group_name_H-M   'P 1'
#
loop_
_entity.id
_entity.type
_entity.pdbx_description
1 polymer ?
#
loop_
_entity_poly.entity_id
_entity_poly.type
_entity_poly.pdbx_seq_one_letter_code
_entity_poly.pdbx_strand_id
1 'polypeptide(L)'
;MKSFRQSVFAQQRAVDELSAQETANRKDLADVTIELQIISKDANKFTSEVDIASRNLAKMQETLNRLDRTRSTTPSILSTHRQQVVDTLKYLCCSMDKQKMWLHNSRDRKDIAMNLVFNLVTQQDAANSIEIAKNMRRDSSSMNGIALLTMVFLPGTFTSLKHYVGASTYQALSLQQLVQPWLSQTLETVYDRRAFTIDMSKADGIEKRRGHPYLSGNFAPIQTVLPLTPCSYTGTIPDDLAGGEYVRNGGNPVTNEALGRDAHWFDGDGMLSGVLFRRSEKTGEIQPEFANQYILTDVYITSKTSPRLKTPILPSIATLVNPLSTLVTIILRIFRTIALVILSHLPGSQQAIKKISVANTAFYYHDGRALATCESGPPMRIELPGLGTVGWYNGKSAEGERHHNQEAGPVFGGSGIFGWMREWATAHPRIDPNTKELILYHSTFVPPYINYSIVKSAYSLARGKDIQSSTHILNRPVPGIASAKMMHDFGVSKTHTIIMDLPLSLDPLNLAKNKPVVAYDPTSRSRFGVFPRYQPQDIRWFETNPCCIFHTANSWNSITKRGSSCFDMESVNMLCCRLTSAALVFSAGHLAAPQPVYNIPADQQEEEQCRLYYYQFELSNNTSENTIVHQWALAAIPFEFPTLRDSLCMSAAKYIYGCSVTGTTFGASLGRAVKINSLVKMDVETLIAKGKRDPPTPIRGCVDRRDINTIAASHDTNDPIKVFMMPEGWYTQEARFVPRANNTSEDDGWLLAYVFDESSQLSADGEPKTEAKSELWIIDAKNMTDVVAKIRLPQRVPYGLHGNWISEQEIQGQRPIERLRSTPSAKAVTNDMSFGWRTWMASRRALEAFLE
;
A
#
# COMPACT_ATOMS: atom_id res chain seq x y z
N MET A 1 -41.09 -19.50 -17.29
CA MET A 1 -40.32 -20.22 -16.23
C MET A 1 -39.98 -21.67 -16.55
N LYS A 2 -40.93 -22.58 -16.84
CA LYS A 2 -40.62 -24.01 -17.12
C LYS A 2 -39.68 -24.21 -18.32
N SER A 3 -39.94 -23.50 -19.43
CA SER A 3 -39.07 -23.49 -20.62
C SER A 3 -37.67 -22.93 -20.32
N PHE A 4 -37.58 -21.83 -19.57
CA PHE A 4 -36.31 -21.24 -19.15
C PHE A 4 -35.50 -22.20 -18.26
N ARG A 5 -36.16 -22.89 -17.33
CA ARG A 5 -35.54 -23.91 -16.48
C ARG A 5 -34.95 -25.06 -17.31
N GLN A 6 -35.68 -25.55 -18.30
CA GLN A 6 -35.18 -26.59 -19.21
C GLN A 6 -33.96 -26.11 -20.02
N SER A 7 -33.98 -24.86 -20.48
CA SER A 7 -32.86 -24.24 -21.21
C SER A 7 -31.59 -24.14 -20.36
N VAL A 8 -31.69 -23.69 -19.10
CA VAL A 8 -30.54 -23.59 -18.18
C VAL A 8 -29.90 -24.96 -17.94
N PHE A 9 -30.71 -26.00 -17.69
CA PHE A 9 -30.20 -27.35 -17.47
C PHE A 9 -29.68 -28.04 -18.73
N ALA A 10 -30.13 -27.62 -19.92
CA ALA A 10 -29.58 -28.11 -21.18
C ALA A 10 -28.19 -27.52 -21.42
N GLN A 11 -28.02 -26.20 -21.21
CA GLN A 11 -26.71 -25.54 -21.39
C GLN A 11 -25.68 -25.96 -20.36
N GLN A 12 -26.09 -26.20 -19.11
CA GLN A 12 -25.18 -26.74 -18.09
C GLN A 12 -24.59 -28.09 -18.55
N ARG A 13 -25.43 -28.98 -19.11
CA ARG A 13 -24.99 -30.27 -19.62
C ARG A 13 -24.09 -30.13 -20.85
N ALA A 14 -24.40 -29.22 -21.76
CA ALA A 14 -23.55 -28.96 -22.93
C ALA A 14 -22.15 -28.45 -22.52
N VAL A 15 -22.07 -27.58 -21.51
CA VAL A 15 -20.80 -27.10 -20.94
C VAL A 15 -20.03 -28.23 -20.26
N ASP A 16 -20.71 -29.07 -19.49
CA ASP A 16 -20.09 -30.22 -18.83
C ASP A 16 -19.54 -31.23 -19.87
N GLU A 17 -20.29 -31.51 -20.94
CA GLU A 17 -19.87 -32.38 -22.05
C GLU A 17 -18.65 -31.83 -22.81
N LEU A 18 -18.60 -30.52 -23.06
CA LEU A 18 -17.44 -29.86 -23.70
C LEU A 18 -16.22 -29.84 -22.79
N SER A 19 -16.41 -29.71 -21.47
CA SER A 19 -15.31 -29.75 -20.50
C SER A 19 -14.65 -31.13 -20.38
N ALA A 20 -15.34 -32.18 -20.81
CA ALA A 20 -14.85 -33.55 -20.78
C ALA A 20 -14.03 -33.93 -22.04
N GLN A 21 -13.96 -33.07 -23.05
CA GLN A 21 -13.20 -33.31 -24.28
C GLN A 21 -11.77 -32.76 -24.18
N GLU A 22 -10.77 -33.52 -24.67
CA GLU A 22 -9.35 -33.10 -24.64
C GLU A 22 -9.05 -31.87 -25.51
N THR A 23 -9.80 -31.65 -26.60
CA THR A 23 -9.71 -30.44 -27.43
C THR A 23 -11.10 -30.00 -27.91
N ALA A 24 -11.71 -29.02 -27.24
CA ALA A 24 -13.01 -28.50 -27.63
C ALA A 24 -12.91 -27.56 -28.84
N ASN A 25 -13.78 -27.74 -29.84
CA ASN A 25 -13.80 -26.91 -31.04
C ASN A 25 -14.23 -25.47 -30.71
N ARG A 26 -13.45 -24.49 -31.18
CA ARG A 26 -13.67 -23.04 -30.92
C ARG A 26 -15.04 -22.55 -31.36
N LYS A 27 -15.62 -23.15 -32.41
CA LYS A 27 -16.95 -22.79 -32.90
C LYS A 27 -18.04 -23.21 -31.91
N ASP A 28 -17.91 -24.40 -31.32
CA ASP A 28 -18.87 -24.95 -30.37
C ASP A 28 -18.83 -24.18 -29.03
N LEU A 29 -17.63 -23.77 -28.58
CA LEU A 29 -17.47 -22.89 -27.41
C LEU A 29 -18.08 -21.50 -27.65
N ALA A 30 -17.99 -20.97 -28.86
CA ALA A 30 -18.59 -19.68 -29.22
C ALA A 30 -20.13 -19.77 -29.25
N ASP A 31 -20.69 -20.84 -29.82
CA ASP A 31 -22.14 -21.06 -29.88
C ASP A 31 -22.74 -21.21 -28.47
N VAL A 32 -22.10 -21.99 -27.60
CA VAL A 32 -22.50 -22.12 -26.18
C VAL A 32 -22.39 -20.79 -25.42
N THR A 33 -21.38 -19.96 -25.72
CA THR A 33 -21.23 -18.63 -25.13
C THR A 33 -22.40 -17.71 -25.51
N ILE A 34 -22.82 -17.74 -26.78
CA ILE A 34 -23.95 -16.94 -27.26
C ILE A 34 -25.26 -17.39 -26.58
N GLU A 35 -25.50 -18.69 -26.47
CA GLU A 35 -26.70 -19.20 -25.82
C GLU A 35 -26.75 -18.89 -24.31
N LEU A 36 -25.60 -18.95 -23.61
CA LEU A 36 -25.50 -18.54 -22.21
C LEU A 36 -25.74 -17.03 -22.01
N GLN A 37 -25.36 -16.19 -22.97
CA GLN A 37 -25.66 -14.76 -22.95
C GLN A 37 -27.15 -14.47 -23.17
N ILE A 38 -27.82 -15.22 -24.05
CA ILE A 38 -29.28 -15.13 -24.25
C ILE A 38 -30.01 -15.51 -22.96
N ILE A 39 -29.62 -16.63 -22.34
CA ILE A 39 -30.15 -17.06 -21.03
C ILE A 39 -29.91 -15.99 -19.96
N SER A 40 -28.75 -15.30 -19.98
CA SER A 40 -28.45 -14.21 -19.05
C SER A 40 -29.41 -13.03 -19.20
N LYS A 41 -29.76 -12.67 -20.44
CA LYS A 41 -30.69 -11.57 -20.71
C LYS A 41 -32.10 -11.91 -20.21
N ASP A 42 -32.53 -13.13 -20.44
CA ASP A 42 -33.83 -13.62 -19.98
C ASP A 42 -33.89 -13.73 -18.45
N ALA A 43 -32.83 -14.21 -17.79
CA ALA A 43 -32.74 -14.30 -16.33
C ALA A 43 -32.86 -12.93 -15.65
N ASN A 44 -32.16 -11.92 -16.18
CA ASN A 44 -32.20 -10.54 -15.67
C ASN A 44 -33.60 -9.93 -15.84
N LYS A 45 -34.25 -10.19 -16.98
CA LYS A 45 -35.64 -9.77 -17.22
C LYS A 45 -36.59 -10.41 -16.21
N PHE A 46 -36.53 -11.72 -16.01
CA PHE A 46 -37.39 -12.41 -15.03
C PHE A 46 -37.13 -11.97 -13.59
N THR A 47 -35.87 -11.68 -13.22
CA THR A 47 -35.54 -11.17 -11.88
C THR A 47 -36.16 -9.81 -11.64
N SER A 48 -36.10 -8.91 -12.62
CA SER A 48 -36.75 -7.59 -12.55
C SER A 48 -38.28 -7.71 -12.43
N GLU A 49 -38.90 -8.60 -13.21
CA GLU A 49 -40.34 -8.86 -13.14
C GLU A 49 -40.78 -9.41 -11.76
N VAL A 50 -40.01 -10.34 -11.19
CA VAL A 50 -40.25 -10.88 -9.84
C VAL A 50 -40.05 -9.80 -8.77
N ASP A 51 -39.03 -8.95 -8.87
CA ASP A 51 -38.81 -7.86 -7.91
C ASP A 51 -39.93 -6.80 -7.95
N ILE A 52 -40.52 -6.56 -9.12
CA ILE A 52 -41.69 -5.68 -9.25
C ILE A 52 -42.93 -6.36 -8.62
N ALA A 53 -43.15 -7.64 -8.91
CA ALA A 53 -44.26 -8.41 -8.35
C ALA A 53 -44.18 -8.51 -6.82
N SER A 54 -43.00 -8.80 -6.26
CA SER A 54 -42.76 -8.86 -4.81
C SER A 54 -43.01 -7.50 -4.13
N ARG A 55 -42.57 -6.39 -4.74
CA ARG A 55 -42.84 -5.04 -4.19
C ARG A 55 -44.33 -4.71 -4.20
N ASN A 56 -45.06 -5.11 -5.23
CA ASN A 56 -46.51 -4.91 -5.30
C ASN A 56 -47.25 -5.75 -4.25
N LEU A 57 -46.88 -7.02 -4.08
CA LEU A 57 -47.44 -7.89 -3.04
C LEU A 57 -47.15 -7.37 -1.63
N ALA A 58 -45.93 -6.88 -1.37
CA ALA A 58 -45.57 -6.28 -0.08
C ALA A 58 -46.43 -5.04 0.23
N LYS A 59 -46.69 -4.19 -0.77
CA LYS A 59 -47.59 -3.03 -0.62
C LYS A 59 -49.04 -3.43 -0.39
N MET A 60 -49.53 -4.48 -1.06
CA MET A 60 -50.86 -5.03 -0.82
C MET A 60 -50.99 -5.57 0.61
N GLN A 61 -49.97 -6.26 1.10
CA GLN A 61 -49.93 -6.78 2.46
C GLN A 61 -49.85 -5.66 3.51
N GLU A 62 -49.06 -4.61 3.27
CA GLU A 62 -49.00 -3.44 4.14
C GLU A 62 -50.33 -2.69 4.19
N THR A 63 -51.00 -2.53 3.04
CA THR A 63 -52.31 -1.88 2.95
C THR A 63 -53.37 -2.66 3.72
N LEU A 64 -53.35 -4.00 3.60
CA LEU A 64 -54.26 -4.87 4.35
C LEU A 64 -54.02 -4.79 5.87
N ASN A 65 -52.76 -4.77 6.31
CA ASN A 65 -52.40 -4.60 7.72
C ASN A 65 -52.83 -3.23 8.29
N ARG A 66 -52.81 -2.17 7.48
CA ARG A 66 -53.30 -0.84 7.87
C ARG A 66 -54.84 -0.81 7.99
N LEU A 67 -55.54 -1.52 7.12
CA LEU A 67 -56.99 -1.70 7.19
C LEU A 67 -57.43 -2.57 8.39
N ASP A 68 -56.58 -3.48 8.85
CA ASP A 68 -56.80 -4.26 10.08
C ASP A 68 -56.73 -3.38 11.34
N ARG A 69 -55.79 -2.42 11.40
CA ARG A 69 -55.61 -1.55 12.58
C ARG A 69 -56.71 -0.50 12.76
N THR A 70 -57.48 -0.20 11.72
CA THR A 70 -58.46 0.89 11.71
C THR A 70 -59.91 0.46 11.98
N ARG A 71 -60.19 -0.86 12.09
CA ARG A 71 -61.55 -1.39 12.37
C ARG A 71 -61.57 -2.23 13.65
N SER A 72 -61.92 -1.60 14.76
CA SER A 72 -62.49 -2.28 15.93
C SER A 72 -64.01 -2.41 15.74
N THR A 73 -64.61 -3.49 16.23
CA THR A 73 -66.06 -3.74 16.39
C THR A 73 -66.93 -4.01 15.15
N THR A 74 -66.90 -5.22 14.57
CA THR A 74 -68.11 -6.03 14.26
C THR A 74 -67.77 -7.48 13.86
N PRO A 75 -68.37 -8.53 14.46
CA PRO A 75 -68.15 -9.92 14.07
C PRO A 75 -69.30 -10.46 13.22
N SER A 76 -69.06 -10.79 11.94
CA SER A 76 -69.84 -11.78 11.18
C SER A 76 -69.14 -12.08 9.84
N ILE A 77 -69.17 -13.37 9.42
CA ILE A 77 -68.97 -13.99 8.08
C ILE A 77 -67.77 -13.55 7.20
N LEU A 78 -67.42 -12.26 7.16
CA LEU A 78 -66.27 -11.66 6.49
C LEU A 78 -64.90 -12.07 7.05
N SER A 79 -64.83 -12.64 8.26
CA SER A 79 -63.56 -13.05 8.89
C SER A 79 -62.90 -14.22 8.16
N THR A 80 -63.67 -15.20 7.67
CA THR A 80 -63.12 -16.39 7.01
C THR A 80 -62.57 -16.08 5.62
N HIS A 81 -63.31 -15.32 4.80
CA HIS A 81 -62.83 -14.87 3.49
C HIS A 81 -61.63 -13.93 3.61
N ARG A 82 -61.60 -13.06 4.63
CA ARG A 82 -60.46 -12.17 4.90
C ARG A 82 -59.21 -12.96 5.29
N GLN A 83 -59.36 -13.95 6.17
CA GLN A 83 -58.25 -14.83 6.54
C GLN A 83 -57.71 -15.60 5.33
N GLN A 84 -58.59 -16.09 4.44
CA GLN A 84 -58.19 -16.69 3.16
C GLN A 84 -57.39 -15.73 2.28
N VAL A 85 -57.76 -14.45 2.21
CA VAL A 85 -57.00 -13.43 1.44
C VAL A 85 -55.62 -13.19 2.06
N VAL A 86 -55.52 -13.08 3.39
CA VAL A 86 -54.25 -12.94 4.11
C VAL A 86 -53.33 -14.14 3.86
N ASP A 87 -53.87 -15.34 3.97
CA ASP A 87 -53.10 -16.57 3.80
C ASP A 87 -52.71 -16.76 2.32
N THR A 88 -53.56 -16.36 1.38
CA THR A 88 -53.24 -16.34 -0.06
C THR A 88 -52.12 -15.35 -0.36
N LEU A 89 -52.15 -14.14 0.20
CA LEU A 89 -51.08 -13.14 0.01
C LEU A 89 -49.76 -13.62 0.64
N LYS A 90 -49.79 -14.21 1.84
CA LYS A 90 -48.60 -14.81 2.46
C LYS A 90 -48.02 -15.94 1.61
N TYR A 91 -48.88 -16.80 1.05
CA TYR A 91 -48.46 -17.85 0.14
C TYR A 91 -47.82 -17.29 -1.13
N LEU A 92 -48.41 -16.25 -1.74
CA LEU A 92 -47.86 -15.59 -2.92
C LEU A 92 -46.52 -14.91 -2.64
N CYS A 93 -46.37 -14.21 -1.51
CA CYS A 93 -45.07 -13.64 -1.08
C CYS A 93 -44.01 -14.73 -0.91
N CYS A 94 -44.32 -15.80 -0.17
CA CYS A 94 -43.40 -16.92 0.03
C CYS A 94 -43.04 -17.61 -1.30
N SER A 95 -44.00 -17.75 -2.22
CA SER A 95 -43.77 -18.31 -3.55
C SER A 95 -42.85 -17.40 -4.39
N MET A 96 -43.03 -16.08 -4.34
CA MET A 96 -42.15 -15.13 -5.04
C MET A 96 -40.73 -15.15 -4.47
N ASP A 97 -40.56 -15.22 -3.16
CA ASP A 97 -39.24 -15.32 -2.53
C ASP A 97 -38.50 -16.60 -2.93
N LYS A 98 -39.20 -17.74 -2.98
CA LYS A 98 -38.63 -19.00 -3.48
C LYS A 98 -38.25 -18.92 -4.96
N GLN A 99 -39.05 -18.24 -5.77
CA GLN A 99 -38.74 -18.01 -7.19
C GLN A 99 -37.54 -17.08 -7.37
N LYS A 100 -37.42 -16.05 -6.53
CA LYS A 100 -36.27 -15.14 -6.49
C LYS A 100 -34.99 -15.88 -6.10
N MET A 101 -35.01 -16.67 -5.03
CA MET A 101 -33.88 -17.52 -4.63
C MET A 101 -33.46 -18.48 -5.75
N TRP A 102 -34.43 -19.09 -6.43
CA TRP A 102 -34.14 -19.98 -7.55
C TRP A 102 -33.48 -19.24 -8.73
N LEU A 103 -33.97 -18.05 -9.09
CA LEU A 103 -33.37 -17.21 -10.14
C LEU A 103 -31.95 -16.77 -9.80
N HIS A 104 -31.68 -16.40 -8.54
CA HIS A 104 -30.33 -16.11 -8.05
C HIS A 104 -29.42 -17.33 -8.17
N ASN A 105 -29.85 -18.49 -7.69
CA ASN A 105 -29.06 -19.73 -7.82
C ASN A 105 -28.81 -20.12 -9.29
N SER A 106 -29.77 -19.87 -10.19
CA SER A 106 -29.58 -20.09 -11.62
C SER A 106 -28.59 -19.10 -12.25
N ARG A 107 -28.57 -17.85 -11.79
CA ARG A 107 -27.59 -16.84 -12.19
C ARG A 107 -26.18 -17.24 -11.73
N ASP A 108 -26.04 -17.67 -10.48
CA ASP A 108 -24.74 -18.10 -9.94
C ASP A 108 -24.19 -19.31 -10.71
N ARG A 109 -25.04 -20.29 -11.02
CA ARG A 109 -24.68 -21.44 -11.86
C ARG A 109 -24.29 -21.04 -13.28
N LYS A 110 -24.96 -20.03 -13.85
CA LYS A 110 -24.58 -19.47 -15.16
C LYS A 110 -23.22 -18.78 -15.09
N ASP A 111 -22.92 -18.02 -14.04
CA ASP A 111 -21.64 -17.35 -13.87
C ASP A 111 -20.51 -18.38 -13.73
N ILE A 112 -20.75 -19.49 -13.02
CA ILE A 112 -19.84 -20.63 -12.95
C ILE A 112 -19.62 -21.25 -14.34
N ALA A 113 -20.68 -21.52 -15.11
CA ALA A 113 -20.58 -22.09 -16.46
C ALA A 113 -19.85 -21.16 -17.44
N MET A 114 -20.12 -19.84 -17.39
CA MET A 114 -19.43 -18.83 -18.20
C MET A 114 -17.93 -18.76 -17.87
N ASN A 115 -17.57 -18.83 -16.59
CA ASN A 115 -16.18 -18.88 -16.16
C ASN A 115 -15.48 -20.16 -16.64
N LEU A 116 -16.19 -21.30 -16.63
CA LEU A 116 -15.65 -22.55 -17.15
C LEU A 116 -15.41 -22.50 -18.67
N VAL A 117 -16.36 -21.98 -19.45
CA VAL A 117 -16.20 -21.77 -20.90
C VAL A 117 -15.05 -20.80 -21.18
N PHE A 118 -14.94 -19.71 -20.41
CA PHE A 118 -13.82 -18.76 -20.53
C PHE A 118 -12.47 -19.42 -20.24
N ASN A 119 -12.39 -20.27 -19.22
CA ASN A 119 -11.18 -21.03 -18.90
C ASN A 119 -10.82 -22.02 -20.01
N LEU A 120 -11.79 -22.72 -20.59
CA LEU A 120 -11.58 -23.63 -21.72
C LEU A 120 -11.07 -22.89 -22.96
N VAL A 121 -11.63 -21.72 -23.28
CA VAL A 121 -11.13 -20.86 -24.37
C VAL A 121 -9.70 -20.39 -24.08
N THR A 122 -9.40 -20.00 -22.84
CA THR A 122 -8.08 -19.54 -22.42
C THR A 122 -7.05 -20.67 -22.47
N GLN A 123 -7.42 -21.90 -22.08
CA GLN A 123 -6.56 -23.08 -22.20
C GLN A 123 -6.26 -23.40 -23.67
N GLN A 124 -7.26 -23.30 -24.55
CA GLN A 124 -7.06 -23.50 -25.99
C GLN A 124 -6.14 -22.41 -26.60
N ASP A 125 -6.31 -21.16 -26.20
CA ASP A 125 -5.45 -20.06 -26.65
C ASP A 125 -4.02 -20.21 -26.11
N ALA A 126 -3.85 -20.71 -24.89
CA ALA A 126 -2.55 -21.06 -24.33
C ALA A 126 -1.90 -22.24 -25.08
N ALA A 127 -2.66 -23.28 -25.41
CA ALA A 127 -2.16 -24.42 -26.21
C ALA A 127 -1.71 -23.98 -27.61
N ASN A 128 -2.51 -23.15 -28.29
CA ASN A 128 -2.16 -22.54 -29.57
C ASN A 128 -0.92 -21.64 -29.44
N SER A 129 -0.82 -20.85 -28.37
CA SER A 129 0.33 -19.99 -28.11
C SER A 129 1.60 -20.80 -27.83
N ILE A 130 1.50 -21.95 -27.15
CA ILE A 130 2.60 -22.88 -26.94
C ILE A 130 3.05 -23.50 -28.27
N GLU A 131 2.11 -23.87 -29.15
CA GLU A 131 2.43 -24.38 -30.48
C GLU A 131 3.12 -23.31 -31.35
N ILE A 132 2.60 -22.07 -31.33
CA ILE A 132 3.23 -20.91 -31.99
C ILE A 132 4.62 -20.64 -31.41
N ALA A 133 4.79 -20.66 -30.08
CA ALA A 133 6.09 -20.47 -29.43
C ALA A 133 7.07 -21.62 -29.74
N LYS A 134 6.58 -22.85 -29.88
CA LYS A 134 7.38 -24.02 -30.28
C LYS A 134 7.82 -23.92 -31.74
N ASN A 135 6.98 -23.36 -32.60
CA ASN A 135 7.32 -23.03 -33.99
C ASN A 135 8.30 -21.85 -34.06
N MET A 136 8.14 -20.81 -33.24
CA MET A 136 9.09 -19.69 -33.14
C MET A 136 10.45 -20.11 -32.56
N ARG A 137 10.50 -21.08 -31.63
CA ARG A 137 11.75 -21.65 -31.10
C ARG A 137 12.54 -22.42 -32.15
N ARG A 138 11.90 -22.90 -33.21
CA ARG A 138 12.57 -23.53 -34.35
C ARG A 138 13.19 -22.50 -35.31
N ASP A 139 12.74 -21.25 -35.30
CA ASP A 139 13.30 -20.17 -36.11
C ASP A 139 14.44 -19.44 -35.37
N SER A 140 15.68 -19.82 -35.70
CA SER A 140 16.95 -19.36 -35.09
C SER A 140 17.33 -17.90 -35.36
N SER A 141 16.49 -17.12 -36.03
CA SER A 141 16.72 -15.72 -36.40
C SER A 141 16.47 -14.72 -35.25
N SER A 142 15.62 -15.08 -34.29
CA SER A 142 15.18 -14.19 -33.19
C SER A 142 16.19 -14.09 -32.03
N MET A 143 16.94 -15.15 -31.74
CA MET A 143 18.02 -15.13 -30.73
C MET A 143 19.19 -14.22 -31.13
N ASN A 144 19.51 -14.16 -32.42
CA ASN A 144 20.61 -13.32 -32.94
C ASN A 144 20.28 -11.82 -32.84
N GLY A 145 19.01 -11.44 -32.99
CA GLY A 145 18.56 -10.04 -32.83
C GLY A 145 18.67 -9.54 -31.39
N ILE A 146 18.35 -10.39 -30.41
CA ILE A 146 18.45 -10.04 -28.98
C ILE A 146 19.93 -9.95 -28.56
N ALA A 147 20.79 -10.85 -29.02
CA ALA A 147 22.23 -10.78 -28.77
C ALA A 147 22.86 -9.49 -29.37
N LEU A 148 22.43 -9.09 -30.57
CA LEU A 148 22.91 -7.87 -31.23
C LEU A 148 22.45 -6.60 -30.51
N LEU A 149 21.19 -6.54 -30.06
CA LEU A 149 20.69 -5.44 -29.23
C LEU A 149 21.40 -5.36 -27.88
N THR A 150 21.73 -6.50 -27.27
CA THR A 150 22.45 -6.52 -25.99
C THR A 150 23.90 -6.04 -26.14
N MET A 151 24.54 -6.28 -27.29
CA MET A 151 25.89 -5.79 -27.60
C MET A 151 25.96 -4.29 -27.93
N VAL A 152 24.87 -3.69 -28.43
CA VAL A 152 24.81 -2.25 -28.76
C VAL A 152 24.66 -1.35 -27.53
N PHE A 153 24.15 -1.86 -26.41
CA PHE A 153 23.79 -1.06 -25.23
C PHE A 153 24.67 -1.25 -23.98
N LEU A 154 25.75 -2.04 -24.06
CA LEU A 154 26.76 -2.09 -22.99
C LEU A 154 27.80 -0.95 -23.16
N PRO A 155 28.00 -0.05 -22.18
CA PRO A 155 28.90 1.11 -22.31
C PRO A 155 30.40 0.78 -22.45
N GLY A 156 30.79 -0.50 -22.39
CA GLY A 156 32.19 -0.93 -22.28
C GLY A 156 32.96 -1.07 -23.59
N THR A 157 32.31 -1.03 -24.76
CA THR A 157 32.97 -1.34 -26.05
C THR A 157 33.36 -0.10 -26.87
N PHE A 158 32.90 1.10 -26.50
CA PHE A 158 33.20 2.32 -27.27
C PHE A 158 34.60 2.90 -27.02
N THR A 159 35.26 2.51 -25.93
CA THR A 159 36.63 2.96 -25.61
C THR A 159 37.71 2.10 -26.26
N SER A 160 37.40 0.86 -26.66
CA SER A 160 38.38 -0.06 -27.25
C SER A 160 38.60 0.14 -28.75
N LEU A 161 37.70 0.86 -29.46
CA LEU A 161 37.83 1.02 -30.92
C LEU A 161 38.65 2.26 -31.33
N LYS A 162 38.88 3.21 -30.42
CA LYS A 162 39.70 4.41 -30.68
C LYS A 162 41.21 4.14 -30.69
N HIS A 163 41.67 2.99 -30.21
CA HIS A 163 43.09 2.64 -30.16
C HIS A 163 43.54 1.67 -31.26
N TYR A 164 42.65 1.17 -32.12
CA TYR A 164 42.98 0.05 -33.01
C TYR A 164 42.92 0.33 -34.52
N VAL A 165 42.55 1.54 -34.97
CA VAL A 165 42.54 1.84 -36.40
C VAL A 165 43.20 3.18 -36.66
N GLY A 166 44.46 3.11 -37.09
CA GLY A 166 45.21 4.22 -37.66
C GLY A 166 44.56 4.74 -38.94
N ALA A 167 44.89 6.00 -39.24
CA ALA A 167 44.34 6.80 -40.32
C ALA A 167 44.31 6.11 -41.69
N SER A 168 43.15 6.09 -42.35
CA SER A 168 43.01 6.46 -43.78
C SER A 168 41.54 6.44 -44.24
N THR A 169 41.20 7.49 -45.00
CA THR A 169 40.08 7.65 -45.95
C THR A 169 38.64 7.54 -45.44
N TYR A 170 38.01 8.72 -45.34
CA TYR A 170 36.57 8.93 -45.36
C TYR A 170 35.96 8.53 -46.73
N GLN A 171 34.92 7.71 -46.71
CA GLN A 171 33.78 7.87 -47.60
C GLN A 171 32.50 7.67 -46.79
N ALA A 172 31.71 8.74 -46.69
CA ALA A 172 30.48 8.80 -45.93
C ALA A 172 29.36 8.01 -46.64
N LEU A 173 29.04 6.83 -46.12
CA LEU A 173 27.74 6.19 -46.30
C LEU A 173 26.97 6.39 -45.00
N SER A 174 25.98 7.28 -45.04
CA SER A 174 25.14 7.58 -43.87
C SER A 174 24.39 6.30 -43.45
N LEU A 175 24.53 5.92 -42.17
CA LEU A 175 23.75 4.87 -41.49
C LEU A 175 22.23 5.04 -41.65
N GLN A 176 21.78 6.22 -42.08
CA GLN A 176 20.39 6.56 -42.37
C GLN A 176 19.82 5.81 -43.59
N GLN A 177 20.64 5.43 -44.57
CA GLN A 177 20.18 4.76 -45.80
C GLN A 177 20.09 3.22 -45.69
N LEU A 178 20.84 2.61 -44.78
CA LEU A 178 20.84 1.15 -44.57
C LEU A 178 19.77 0.70 -43.55
N VAL A 179 19.40 1.56 -42.62
CA VAL A 179 18.52 1.21 -41.49
C VAL A 179 17.05 1.56 -41.76
N GLN A 180 16.79 2.56 -42.60
CA GLN A 180 15.43 3.02 -42.95
C GLN A 180 14.56 1.95 -43.65
N PRO A 181 15.04 1.23 -44.68
CA PRO A 181 14.20 0.26 -45.39
C PRO A 181 13.87 -0.98 -44.56
N TRP A 182 14.79 -1.37 -43.66
CA TRP A 182 14.59 -2.52 -42.78
C TRP A 182 13.66 -2.20 -41.61
N LEU A 183 13.74 -1.00 -41.02
CA LEU A 183 12.80 -0.57 -40.00
C LEU A 183 11.39 -0.35 -40.55
N SER A 184 11.22 0.23 -41.73
CA SER A 184 9.89 0.44 -42.31
C SER A 184 9.20 -0.89 -42.66
N GLN A 185 9.94 -1.85 -43.22
CA GLN A 185 9.38 -3.14 -43.65
C GLN A 185 9.06 -4.08 -42.47
N THR A 186 9.83 -4.00 -41.38
CA THR A 186 9.56 -4.74 -40.13
C THR A 186 8.47 -4.06 -39.29
N LEU A 187 8.34 -2.73 -39.37
CA LEU A 187 7.26 -1.98 -38.72
C LEU A 187 5.92 -2.15 -39.44
N GLU A 188 5.86 -2.24 -40.76
CA GLU A 188 4.58 -2.53 -41.46
C GLU A 188 4.03 -3.93 -41.15
N THR A 189 4.89 -4.92 -40.88
CA THR A 189 4.44 -6.28 -40.53
C THR A 189 4.05 -6.44 -39.05
N VAL A 190 4.57 -5.60 -38.15
CA VAL A 190 4.21 -5.62 -36.71
C VAL A 190 3.10 -4.60 -36.38
N TYR A 191 2.90 -3.57 -37.20
CA TYR A 191 1.91 -2.50 -37.04
C TYR A 191 0.90 -2.45 -38.20
N ASP A 192 0.37 -3.59 -38.64
CA ASP A 192 -0.87 -3.56 -39.43
C ASP A 192 -2.03 -3.08 -38.54
N ARG A 193 -2.27 -1.77 -38.57
CA ARG A 193 -3.30 -1.01 -37.84
C ARG A 193 -4.74 -1.32 -38.33
N ARG A 194 -5.03 -2.56 -38.71
CA ARG A 194 -6.37 -2.96 -39.18
C ARG A 194 -7.02 -4.13 -38.45
N ALA A 195 -6.45 -4.58 -37.33
CA ALA A 195 -7.17 -5.44 -36.38
C ALA A 195 -7.21 -4.75 -35.01
N PHE A 196 -8.42 -4.62 -34.44
CA PHE A 196 -8.75 -3.97 -33.15
C PHE A 196 -8.91 -2.45 -33.14
N THR A 197 -9.71 -1.93 -34.06
CA THR A 197 -10.64 -0.85 -33.68
C THR A 197 -12.01 -1.48 -33.47
N ILE A 198 -12.25 -2.04 -32.28
CA ILE A 198 -13.64 -2.17 -31.83
C ILE A 198 -14.08 -0.75 -31.52
N ASP A 199 -14.88 -0.21 -32.43
CA ASP A 199 -15.58 1.06 -32.23
C ASP A 199 -16.56 0.89 -31.05
N MET A 200 -16.06 1.18 -29.85
CA MET A 200 -16.86 1.20 -28.62
C MET A 200 -17.85 2.37 -28.57
N SER A 201 -17.94 3.21 -29.62
CA SER A 201 -18.91 4.32 -29.67
C SER A 201 -20.35 3.89 -29.96
N LYS A 202 -20.62 2.59 -30.20
CA LYS A 202 -21.98 2.06 -30.39
C LYS A 202 -22.55 1.27 -29.20
N ALA A 203 -21.87 1.28 -28.06
CA ALA A 203 -22.43 0.80 -26.79
C ALA A 203 -22.93 1.97 -25.94
N ASP A 204 -23.79 2.82 -26.51
CA ASP A 204 -24.49 3.88 -25.77
C ASP A 204 -25.64 3.29 -24.95
N GLY A 205 -25.28 2.85 -23.75
CA GLY A 205 -26.07 3.05 -22.55
C GLY A 205 -25.16 3.77 -21.57
N ILE A 206 -25.28 5.10 -21.49
CA ILE A 206 -24.41 5.97 -20.69
C ILE A 206 -24.53 5.61 -19.20
N GLU A 207 -23.66 4.74 -18.71
CA GLU A 207 -23.14 4.82 -17.34
C GLU A 207 -21.83 5.62 -17.40
N LYS A 208 -21.82 6.83 -16.82
CA LYS A 208 -20.59 7.60 -16.58
C LYS A 208 -19.54 6.67 -15.94
N ARG A 209 -18.38 6.47 -16.59
CA ARG A 209 -17.26 5.71 -16.01
C ARG A 209 -16.91 6.32 -14.65
N ARG A 210 -17.13 5.57 -13.56
CA ARG A 210 -16.66 5.96 -12.21
C ARG A 210 -15.12 6.01 -12.21
N GLY A 211 -14.55 7.04 -11.60
CA GLY A 211 -13.10 7.19 -11.44
C GLY A 211 -12.47 6.08 -10.59
N HIS A 212 -11.14 5.93 -10.68
CA HIS A 212 -10.41 4.94 -9.87
C HIS A 212 -10.62 5.20 -8.36
N PRO A 213 -10.95 4.20 -7.53
CA PRO A 213 -11.32 4.42 -6.13
C PRO A 213 -10.28 5.20 -5.31
N TYR A 214 -8.98 4.91 -5.51
CA TYR A 214 -7.87 5.61 -4.84
C TYR A 214 -7.46 6.94 -5.48
N LEU A 215 -8.26 7.44 -6.43
CA LEU A 215 -8.13 8.78 -7.02
C LEU A 215 -9.46 9.54 -6.96
N SER A 216 -10.42 9.05 -6.17
CA SER A 216 -11.78 9.59 -6.02
C SER A 216 -12.13 9.80 -4.56
N GLY A 217 -13.17 10.60 -4.28
CA GLY A 217 -13.52 10.96 -2.90
C GLY A 217 -12.35 11.58 -2.15
N ASN A 218 -12.17 11.28 -0.86
CA ASN A 218 -11.06 11.86 -0.10
C ASN A 218 -9.68 11.26 -0.45
N PHE A 219 -9.58 10.24 -1.32
CA PHE A 219 -8.31 9.83 -1.91
C PHE A 219 -7.89 10.72 -3.10
N ALA A 220 -8.79 11.53 -3.64
CA ALA A 220 -8.48 12.40 -4.76
C ALA A 220 -7.29 13.33 -4.41
N PRO A 221 -6.35 13.56 -5.34
CA PRO A 221 -5.19 14.38 -5.10
C PRO A 221 -5.56 15.86 -4.93
N ILE A 222 -4.76 16.59 -4.16
CA ILE A 222 -4.80 18.05 -4.06
C ILE A 222 -3.57 18.67 -4.75
N GLN A 223 -3.73 19.83 -5.37
CA GLN A 223 -2.59 20.56 -5.97
C GLN A 223 -2.22 21.81 -5.16
N THR A 224 -3.11 22.23 -4.26
CA THR A 224 -2.93 23.43 -3.44
C THR A 224 -1.93 23.18 -2.32
N VAL A 225 -0.90 24.02 -2.29
CA VAL A 225 0.12 24.10 -1.25
C VAL A 225 -0.17 25.33 -0.41
N LEU A 226 -0.12 25.22 0.91
CA LEU A 226 -0.35 26.30 1.84
C LEU A 226 0.87 26.47 2.77
N PRO A 227 1.36 27.70 2.98
CA PRO A 227 2.27 27.99 4.07
C PRO A 227 1.53 27.83 5.41
N LEU A 228 2.22 28.05 6.52
CA LEU A 228 1.61 28.10 7.86
C LEU A 228 0.42 29.07 7.88
N THR A 229 -0.78 28.50 7.91
CA THR A 229 -2.05 29.19 7.75
C THR A 229 -2.88 29.00 9.03
N PRO A 230 -3.27 30.08 9.72
CA PRO A 230 -4.07 29.99 10.94
C PRO A 230 -5.36 29.19 10.75
N CYS A 231 -5.64 28.29 11.69
CA CYS A 231 -6.85 27.46 11.70
C CYS A 231 -7.83 27.93 12.79
N SER A 232 -9.12 27.87 12.48
CA SER A 232 -10.16 27.96 13.51
C SER A 232 -10.26 26.64 14.26
N TYR A 233 -10.64 26.66 15.53
CA TYR A 233 -10.84 25.45 16.32
C TYR A 233 -12.00 25.58 17.30
N THR A 234 -12.44 24.45 17.83
CA THR A 234 -13.43 24.35 18.91
C THR A 234 -12.90 23.43 20.01
N GLY A 235 -13.40 23.58 21.23
CA GLY A 235 -12.86 22.88 22.41
C GLY A 235 -11.63 23.57 22.99
N THR A 236 -10.83 22.84 23.76
CA THR A 236 -9.65 23.38 24.45
C THR A 236 -8.40 22.65 23.98
N ILE A 237 -7.48 23.38 23.34
CA ILE A 237 -6.20 22.79 22.92
C ILE A 237 -5.34 22.57 24.16
N PRO A 238 -4.85 21.35 24.43
CA PRO A 238 -3.97 21.09 25.57
C PRO A 238 -2.64 21.85 25.50
N ASP A 239 -2.19 22.37 26.64
CA ASP A 239 -0.88 23.02 26.77
C ASP A 239 0.29 22.09 26.43
N ASP A 240 0.11 20.78 26.56
CA ASP A 240 1.10 19.76 26.20
C ASP A 240 1.48 19.77 24.70
N LEU A 241 0.60 20.34 23.84
CA LEU A 241 0.84 20.44 22.40
C LEU A 241 1.51 21.76 22.01
N ALA A 242 1.56 22.74 22.91
CA ALA A 242 2.07 24.07 22.59
C ALA A 242 3.50 24.02 22.06
N GLY A 243 3.73 24.74 20.95
CA GLY A 243 5.00 24.82 20.24
C GLY A 243 5.36 23.59 19.40
N GLY A 244 4.64 22.47 19.53
CA GLY A 244 4.87 21.26 18.75
C GLY A 244 4.06 21.21 17.45
N GLU A 245 4.40 20.26 16.58
CA GLU A 245 3.79 20.06 15.28
C GLU A 245 3.47 18.59 15.02
N TYR A 246 2.25 18.30 14.57
CA TYR A 246 1.90 16.99 14.04
C TYR A 246 2.03 16.99 12.53
N VAL A 247 2.91 16.16 11.99
CA VAL A 247 3.17 16.07 10.54
C VAL A 247 2.85 14.68 10.04
N ARG A 248 2.13 14.59 8.92
CA ARG A 248 1.81 13.33 8.24
C ARG A 248 2.25 13.36 6.79
N ASN A 249 2.69 12.20 6.30
CA ASN A 249 3.05 11.95 4.91
C ASN A 249 1.99 11.13 4.18
N GLY A 250 1.98 11.21 2.86
CA GLY A 250 1.09 10.43 2.01
C GLY A 250 1.37 10.64 0.52
N GLY A 251 0.95 9.69 -0.29
CA GLY A 251 1.01 9.78 -1.74
C GLY A 251 -0.06 10.74 -2.28
N ASN A 252 0.36 11.72 -3.05
CA ASN A 252 -0.51 12.69 -3.71
C ASN A 252 -0.01 12.92 -5.15
N PRO A 253 -0.48 12.14 -6.13
CA PRO A 253 0.08 12.14 -7.48
C PRO A 253 -0.08 13.50 -8.17
N VAL A 254 1.00 13.96 -8.80
CA VAL A 254 1.07 15.26 -9.46
C VAL A 254 0.58 15.24 -10.92
N THR A 255 0.70 14.10 -11.59
CA THR A 255 0.30 13.89 -13.00
C THR A 255 -0.82 12.85 -13.04
N ASN A 256 -2.03 13.27 -13.44
CA ASN A 256 -3.24 12.41 -13.41
C ASN A 256 -4.10 12.50 -14.69
N GLU A 257 -3.56 13.01 -15.80
CA GLU A 257 -4.36 13.34 -16.98
C GLU A 257 -4.90 12.11 -17.75
N ALA A 258 -4.40 10.91 -17.47
CA ALA A 258 -4.91 9.67 -18.05
C ALA A 258 -5.86 8.94 -17.08
N LEU A 259 -7.15 9.31 -17.10
CA LEU A 259 -8.25 8.74 -16.30
C LEU A 259 -8.62 7.27 -16.63
N GLY A 260 -7.64 6.44 -16.99
CA GLY A 260 -7.82 5.01 -17.27
C GLY A 260 -6.58 4.16 -16.99
N ARG A 261 -5.64 4.66 -16.17
CA ARG A 261 -4.39 3.98 -15.85
C ARG A 261 -4.56 2.98 -14.70
N ASP A 262 -3.74 1.94 -14.70
CA ASP A 262 -3.32 1.24 -13.48
C ASP A 262 -2.77 2.29 -12.49
N ALA A 263 -3.36 2.38 -11.31
CA ALA A 263 -2.92 3.26 -10.24
C ALA A 263 -2.91 2.49 -8.92
N HIS A 264 -1.88 2.71 -8.13
CA HIS A 264 -1.79 2.18 -6.77
C HIS A 264 -1.77 3.33 -5.78
N TRP A 265 -2.44 3.17 -4.63
CA TRP A 265 -2.49 4.21 -3.60
C TRP A 265 -1.09 4.67 -3.15
N PHE A 266 -0.11 3.77 -3.16
CA PHE A 266 1.28 4.03 -2.78
C PHE A 266 2.16 4.66 -3.87
N ASP A 267 1.66 4.89 -5.09
CA ASP A 267 2.47 5.43 -6.20
C ASP A 267 2.67 6.96 -6.14
N GLY A 268 1.79 7.68 -5.43
CA GLY A 268 1.70 9.14 -5.52
C GLY A 268 2.95 9.86 -5.00
N ASP A 269 3.23 11.05 -5.53
CA ASP A 269 4.32 11.90 -5.04
C ASP A 269 4.12 12.27 -3.57
N GLY A 270 5.19 12.30 -2.78
CA GLY A 270 5.10 12.60 -1.34
C GLY A 270 4.60 14.02 -1.09
N MET A 271 3.56 14.15 -0.25
CA MET A 271 3.05 15.43 0.22
C MET A 271 2.87 15.39 1.74
N LEU A 272 3.49 16.36 2.41
CA LEU A 272 3.41 16.51 3.86
C LEU A 272 2.24 17.44 4.21
N SER A 273 1.54 17.11 5.28
CA SER A 273 0.54 17.95 5.93
C SER A 273 0.89 18.08 7.42
N GLY A 274 1.01 19.32 7.90
CA GLY A 274 1.44 19.65 9.26
C GLY A 274 0.43 20.56 9.95
N VAL A 275 0.24 20.37 11.26
CA VAL A 275 -0.44 21.34 12.14
C VAL A 275 0.48 21.71 13.28
N LEU A 276 0.99 22.95 13.25
CA LEU A 276 1.79 23.56 14.30
C LEU A 276 0.87 24.20 15.33
N PHE A 277 1.10 23.92 16.61
CA PHE A 277 0.36 24.52 17.72
C PHE A 277 1.13 25.73 18.27
N ARG A 278 1.19 26.82 17.51
CA ARG A 278 2.02 27.98 17.85
C ARG A 278 1.58 28.61 19.16
N ARG A 279 2.53 28.81 20.09
CA ARG A 279 2.31 29.62 21.29
C ARG A 279 2.44 31.11 20.93
N SER A 280 1.42 31.89 21.26
CA SER A 280 1.48 33.35 21.18
C SER A 280 2.39 33.90 22.27
N GLU A 281 3.47 34.60 21.89
CA GLU A 281 4.37 35.25 22.86
C GLU A 281 3.66 36.35 23.67
N LYS A 282 2.59 36.94 23.12
CA LYS A 282 1.88 38.06 23.76
C LYS A 282 0.78 37.62 24.71
N THR A 283 0.02 36.59 24.35
CA THR A 283 -1.17 36.16 25.10
C THR A 283 -0.98 34.82 25.81
N GLY A 284 0.06 34.05 25.45
CA GLY A 284 0.26 32.68 25.93
C GLY A 284 -0.68 31.65 25.30
N GLU A 285 -1.71 32.10 24.57
CA GLU A 285 -2.69 31.24 23.89
C GLU A 285 -2.07 30.46 22.72
N ILE A 286 -2.71 29.33 22.39
CA ILE A 286 -2.26 28.45 21.31
C ILE A 286 -3.09 28.74 20.06
N GLN A 287 -2.41 29.10 18.97
CA GLN A 287 -2.99 29.26 17.64
C GLN A 287 -2.52 28.11 16.74
N PRO A 288 -3.39 27.17 16.36
CA PRO A 288 -3.05 26.14 15.40
C PRO A 288 -2.84 26.76 14.01
N GLU A 289 -1.77 26.36 13.32
CA GLU A 289 -1.41 26.76 11.97
C GLU A 289 -1.20 25.52 11.11
N PHE A 290 -1.88 25.42 9.98
CA PHE A 290 -1.75 24.32 9.04
C PHE A 290 -0.79 24.67 7.92
N ALA A 291 0.09 23.75 7.55
CA ALA A 291 0.91 23.84 6.35
C ALA A 291 0.83 22.53 5.56
N ASN A 292 0.99 22.60 4.24
CA ASN A 292 1.23 21.41 3.43
C ASN A 292 2.17 21.73 2.27
N GLN A 293 3.10 20.81 1.99
CA GLN A 293 4.12 20.97 0.97
C GLN A 293 4.34 19.66 0.23
N TYR A 294 4.58 19.75 -1.08
CA TYR A 294 5.14 18.62 -1.82
C TYR A 294 6.60 18.43 -1.43
N ILE A 295 7.01 17.17 -1.31
CA ILE A 295 8.41 16.82 -1.14
C ILE A 295 9.08 16.91 -2.51
N LEU A 296 10.07 17.80 -2.64
CA LEU A 296 10.72 18.11 -3.90
C LEU A 296 11.77 17.05 -4.30
N THR A 297 11.31 15.81 -4.46
CA THR A 297 12.09 14.67 -4.97
C THR A 297 12.54 14.93 -6.41
N ASP A 298 13.53 14.17 -6.89
CA ASP A 298 13.98 14.32 -8.27
C ASP A 298 12.86 13.95 -9.26
N VAL A 299 12.07 12.91 -8.95
CA VAL A 299 10.91 12.47 -9.74
C VAL A 299 9.82 13.55 -9.79
N TYR A 300 9.49 14.16 -8.65
CA TYR A 300 8.51 15.24 -8.60
C TYR A 300 8.95 16.45 -9.42
N ILE A 301 10.20 16.90 -9.24
CA ILE A 301 10.72 18.07 -9.97
C ILE A 301 10.73 17.80 -11.47
N THR A 302 11.18 16.61 -11.92
CA THR A 302 11.15 16.26 -13.34
C THR A 302 9.72 16.20 -13.88
N SER A 303 8.77 15.65 -13.12
CA SER A 303 7.37 15.55 -13.52
C SER A 303 6.70 16.93 -13.65
N LYS A 304 6.98 17.87 -12.75
CA LYS A 304 6.47 19.26 -12.84
C LYS A 304 7.16 20.09 -13.92
N THR A 305 8.45 19.87 -14.18
CA THR A 305 9.22 20.70 -15.13
C THR A 305 9.20 20.19 -16.57
N SER A 306 8.68 18.97 -16.80
CA SER A 306 8.59 18.35 -18.13
C SER A 306 7.15 18.39 -18.65
N PRO A 307 6.76 19.40 -19.45
CA PRO A 307 5.37 19.56 -19.91
C PRO A 307 4.89 18.45 -20.87
N ARG A 308 5.78 17.57 -21.34
CA ARG A 308 5.43 16.45 -22.22
C ARG A 308 5.13 15.15 -21.47
N LEU A 309 5.56 15.02 -20.22
CA LEU A 309 5.28 13.80 -19.45
C LEU A 309 3.79 13.78 -19.09
N LYS A 310 3.02 12.92 -19.76
CA LYS A 310 1.60 12.71 -19.49
C LYS A 310 1.39 11.60 -18.47
N THR A 311 2.36 10.70 -18.37
CA THR A 311 2.33 9.57 -17.44
C THR A 311 3.47 9.64 -16.42
N PRO A 312 3.24 9.23 -15.16
CA PRO A 312 4.30 9.16 -14.15
C PRO A 312 5.54 8.40 -14.62
N ILE A 313 6.70 8.86 -14.16
CA ILE A 313 8.01 8.33 -14.57
C ILE A 313 8.16 6.86 -14.17
N LEU A 314 7.67 6.50 -12.98
CA LEU A 314 7.72 5.14 -12.45
C LEU A 314 6.52 4.30 -12.92
N PRO A 315 6.72 2.98 -13.13
CA PRO A 315 5.62 2.06 -13.30
C PRO A 315 4.78 2.01 -12.02
N SER A 316 3.46 1.87 -12.17
CA SER A 316 2.57 1.68 -11.03
C SER A 316 2.84 0.32 -10.39
N ILE A 317 2.78 0.23 -9.06
CA ILE A 317 2.76 -1.06 -8.35
C ILE A 317 1.60 -1.94 -8.86
N ALA A 318 0.46 -1.33 -9.21
CA ALA A 318 -0.68 -2.05 -9.79
C ALA A 318 -0.28 -2.76 -11.10
N THR A 319 0.47 -2.11 -11.99
CA THR A 319 0.99 -2.76 -13.22
C THR A 319 1.99 -3.90 -12.91
N LEU A 320 2.76 -3.79 -11.82
CA LEU A 320 3.75 -4.81 -11.44
C LEU A 320 3.13 -6.04 -10.78
N VAL A 321 1.97 -5.88 -10.13
CA VAL A 321 1.25 -6.96 -9.45
C VAL A 321 0.14 -7.58 -10.32
N ASN A 322 -0.34 -6.85 -11.35
CA ASN A 322 -1.46 -7.30 -12.18
C ASN A 322 -1.07 -8.53 -13.03
N PRO A 323 -1.71 -9.70 -12.83
CA PRO A 323 -1.40 -10.90 -13.59
C PRO A 323 -1.81 -10.79 -15.08
N LEU A 324 -2.68 -9.85 -15.42
CA LEU A 324 -3.11 -9.58 -16.80
C LEU A 324 -2.13 -8.66 -17.56
N SER A 325 -1.22 -7.99 -16.86
CA SER A 325 -0.21 -7.16 -17.52
C SER A 325 0.78 -8.06 -18.28
N THR A 326 0.87 -7.88 -19.59
CA THR A 326 1.78 -8.69 -20.40
C THR A 326 3.23 -8.41 -20.00
N LEU A 327 4.06 -9.45 -20.08
CA LEU A 327 5.51 -9.35 -19.88
C LEU A 327 6.11 -8.21 -20.69
N VAL A 328 5.68 -8.07 -21.95
CA VAL A 328 6.13 -7.00 -22.86
C VAL A 328 5.76 -5.62 -22.33
N THR A 329 4.54 -5.43 -21.84
CA THR A 329 4.10 -4.16 -21.25
C THR A 329 4.95 -3.77 -20.04
N ILE A 330 5.20 -4.71 -19.12
CA ILE A 330 6.02 -4.46 -17.91
C ILE A 330 7.45 -4.08 -18.33
N ILE A 331 8.05 -4.85 -19.24
CA ILE A 331 9.38 -4.60 -19.78
C ILE A 331 9.46 -3.20 -20.41
N LEU A 332 8.50 -2.83 -21.28
CA LEU A 332 8.47 -1.51 -21.92
C LEU A 332 8.33 -0.37 -20.91
N ARG A 333 7.52 -0.54 -19.85
CA ARG A 333 7.37 0.47 -18.79
C ARG A 333 8.66 0.66 -17.99
N ILE A 334 9.36 -0.43 -17.65
CA ILE A 334 10.66 -0.38 -16.97
C ILE A 334 11.70 0.30 -17.87
N PHE A 335 11.78 -0.10 -19.16
CA PHE A 335 12.70 0.52 -20.12
C PHE A 335 12.41 2.01 -20.31
N ARG A 336 11.13 2.41 -20.35
CA ARG A 336 10.75 3.82 -20.38
C ARG A 336 11.33 4.58 -19.19
N THR A 337 11.17 4.07 -17.96
CA THR A 337 11.74 4.69 -16.77
C THR A 337 13.26 4.82 -16.88
N ILE A 338 13.96 3.77 -17.29
CA ILE A 338 15.43 3.78 -17.47
C ILE A 338 15.82 4.83 -18.51
N ALA A 339 15.14 4.89 -19.65
CA ALA A 339 15.41 5.85 -20.72
C ALA A 339 15.19 7.29 -20.25
N LEU A 340 14.12 7.57 -19.51
CA LEU A 340 13.85 8.89 -18.93
C LEU A 340 14.90 9.28 -17.89
N VAL A 341 15.35 8.35 -17.05
CA VAL A 341 16.44 8.58 -16.10
C VAL A 341 17.72 8.92 -16.86
N ILE A 342 18.13 8.13 -17.87
CA ILE A 342 19.31 8.43 -18.68
C ILE A 342 19.19 9.80 -19.36
N LEU A 343 18.05 10.09 -20.00
CA LEU A 343 17.78 11.38 -20.62
C LEU A 343 17.88 12.55 -19.64
N SER A 344 17.49 12.35 -18.38
CA SER A 344 17.60 13.38 -17.34
C SER A 344 19.04 13.81 -17.07
N HIS A 345 20.03 12.93 -17.26
CA HIS A 345 21.46 13.23 -17.11
C HIS A 345 22.08 13.88 -18.36
N LEU A 346 21.38 13.87 -19.49
CA LEU A 346 21.88 14.45 -20.75
C LEU A 346 21.50 15.94 -20.89
N PRO A 347 22.26 16.70 -21.70
CA PRO A 347 21.98 18.12 -21.94
C PRO A 347 20.53 18.37 -22.42
N GLY A 348 19.91 19.44 -21.92
CA GLY A 348 18.52 19.80 -22.22
C GLY A 348 17.53 19.52 -21.07
N SER A 349 17.93 18.75 -20.05
CA SER A 349 17.16 18.56 -18.82
C SER A 349 17.36 19.72 -17.85
N GLN A 350 16.33 20.07 -17.07
CA GLN A 350 16.44 21.06 -15.99
C GLN A 350 17.18 20.51 -14.77
N GLN A 351 17.00 19.21 -14.50
CA GLN A 351 17.62 18.48 -13.39
C GLN A 351 17.77 17.01 -13.76
N ALA A 352 18.83 16.38 -13.24
CA ALA A 352 19.03 14.94 -13.33
C ALA A 352 18.29 14.18 -12.22
N ILE A 353 17.70 13.04 -12.56
CA ILE A 353 17.10 12.11 -11.61
C ILE A 353 18.23 11.31 -10.95
N LYS A 354 18.61 11.69 -9.73
CA LYS A 354 19.63 10.99 -8.94
C LYS A 354 19.02 9.83 -8.16
N LYS A 355 17.81 10.02 -7.64
CA LYS A 355 17.05 9.05 -6.85
C LYS A 355 15.64 8.95 -7.38
N ILE A 356 15.13 7.72 -7.48
CA ILE A 356 13.80 7.43 -8.03
C ILE A 356 12.69 7.43 -6.97
N SER A 357 12.99 7.78 -5.71
CA SER A 357 12.00 7.73 -4.63
C SER A 357 11.01 8.89 -4.69
N VAL A 358 9.77 8.60 -4.30
CA VAL A 358 8.68 9.57 -4.13
C VAL A 358 8.56 10.09 -2.69
N ALA A 359 9.30 9.51 -1.74
CA ALA A 359 9.36 9.95 -0.33
C ALA A 359 7.99 10.12 0.37
N ASN A 360 7.01 9.27 0.08
CA ASN A 360 5.60 9.47 0.44
C ASN A 360 5.09 8.65 1.64
N THR A 361 5.92 7.82 2.27
CA THR A 361 5.44 6.79 3.21
C THR A 361 5.33 7.29 4.64
N ALA A 362 6.42 7.78 5.23
CA ALA A 362 6.44 8.14 6.66
C ALA A 362 7.32 9.36 6.97
N PHE A 363 7.34 9.77 8.25
CA PHE A 363 8.02 10.97 8.74
C PHE A 363 8.61 10.76 10.15
N TYR A 364 9.90 11.09 10.35
CA TYR A 364 10.61 10.86 11.62
C TYR A 364 11.55 12.01 11.97
N TYR A 365 11.83 12.21 13.26
CA TYR A 365 12.85 13.13 13.73
C TYR A 365 14.06 12.39 14.29
N HIS A 366 15.25 12.62 13.74
CA HIS A 366 16.49 12.05 14.26
C HIS A 366 17.62 13.07 14.20
N ASP A 367 18.29 13.26 15.34
CA ASP A 367 19.57 13.97 15.42
C ASP A 367 19.54 15.39 14.80
N GLY A 368 18.49 16.16 15.09
CA GLY A 368 18.32 17.52 14.56
C GLY A 368 17.73 17.58 13.15
N ARG A 369 17.19 16.47 12.63
CA ARG A 369 16.65 16.38 11.27
C ARG A 369 15.27 15.76 11.27
N ALA A 370 14.32 16.43 10.63
CA ALA A 370 13.08 15.81 10.24
C ALA A 370 13.28 15.11 8.88
N LEU A 371 12.83 13.86 8.76
CA LEU A 371 13.14 12.94 7.67
C LEU A 371 11.86 12.31 7.12
N ALA A 372 11.54 12.59 5.86
CA ALA A 372 10.51 11.87 5.12
C ALA A 372 11.10 10.61 4.47
N THR A 373 10.38 9.49 4.51
CA THR A 373 10.91 8.17 4.10
C THR A 373 10.00 7.49 3.08
N CYS A 374 10.58 6.58 2.29
CA CYS A 374 9.91 5.70 1.34
C CYS A 374 10.87 4.57 0.96
N GLU A 375 10.35 3.34 0.78
CA GLU A 375 11.14 2.13 0.59
C GLU A 375 12.02 2.15 -0.67
N SER A 376 11.70 3.01 -1.64
CA SER A 376 12.41 3.14 -2.91
C SER A 376 13.58 4.14 -2.90
N GLY A 377 14.00 4.61 -1.72
CA GLY A 377 15.14 5.53 -1.62
C GLY A 377 15.68 5.79 -0.21
N PRO A 378 16.72 6.63 -0.10
CA PRO A 378 17.18 7.12 1.19
C PRO A 378 16.19 8.16 1.75
N PRO A 379 16.22 8.43 3.07
CA PRO A 379 15.40 9.48 3.68
C PRO A 379 15.66 10.87 3.06
N MET A 380 14.63 11.72 3.04
CA MET A 380 14.67 13.11 2.59
C MET A 380 14.57 14.04 3.79
N ARG A 381 15.53 14.95 3.97
CA ARG A 381 15.47 15.94 5.06
C ARG A 381 14.46 17.04 4.75
N ILE A 382 13.68 17.42 5.76
CA ILE A 382 12.63 18.42 5.73
C ILE A 382 12.90 19.48 6.82
N GLU A 383 12.59 20.74 6.50
CA GLU A 383 12.57 21.88 7.41
C GLU A 383 11.27 21.89 8.23
N LEU A 384 11.35 22.21 9.52
CA LEU A 384 10.18 22.48 10.35
C LEU A 384 10.20 23.94 10.81
N PRO A 385 9.03 24.57 11.05
CA PRO A 385 7.68 24.02 10.81
C PRO A 385 7.15 24.26 9.38
N GLY A 386 7.96 24.83 8.48
CA GLY A 386 7.52 25.21 7.13
C GLY A 386 7.32 24.06 6.14
N LEU A 387 7.78 22.85 6.46
CA LEU A 387 7.77 21.65 5.62
C LEU A 387 8.59 21.80 4.31
N GLY A 388 9.56 22.72 4.28
CA GLY A 388 10.46 22.92 3.14
C GLY A 388 11.37 21.72 2.90
N THR A 389 11.59 21.34 1.64
CA THR A 389 12.49 20.21 1.32
C THR A 389 13.96 20.65 1.40
N VAL A 390 14.78 20.01 2.22
CA VAL A 390 16.22 20.30 2.35
C VAL A 390 17.05 19.46 1.38
N GLY A 391 16.83 18.14 1.32
CA GLY A 391 17.53 17.26 0.37
C GLY A 391 17.79 15.84 0.87
N TRP A 392 18.33 14.99 -0.01
CA TRP A 392 18.55 13.56 0.29
C TRP A 392 19.56 13.38 1.43
N TYR A 393 19.23 12.53 2.40
CA TYR A 393 20.06 12.19 3.55
C TYR A 393 20.80 10.87 3.34
N ASN A 394 22.13 10.89 3.43
CA ASN A 394 22.96 9.72 3.10
C ASN A 394 23.43 8.93 4.35
N GLY A 395 22.77 9.10 5.50
CA GLY A 395 23.19 8.49 6.76
C GLY A 395 24.22 9.29 7.55
N LYS A 396 24.78 10.35 6.97
CA LYS A 396 25.72 11.27 7.64
C LYS A 396 25.25 12.73 7.57
N SER A 397 24.95 13.19 6.36
CA SER A 397 24.54 14.57 6.04
C SER A 397 23.46 14.58 4.96
N ALA A 398 22.73 15.69 4.85
CA ALA A 398 21.79 15.93 3.75
C ALA A 398 22.32 17.00 2.77
N GLU A 399 21.86 16.98 1.52
CA GLU A 399 22.36 17.86 0.43
C GLU A 399 22.26 19.38 0.74
N GLY A 400 21.33 19.80 1.58
CA GLY A 400 21.11 21.22 1.95
C GLY A 400 21.72 21.65 3.29
N GLU A 401 22.60 20.85 3.88
CA GLU A 401 23.29 21.13 5.15
C GLU A 401 24.66 21.78 4.94
N ARG A 402 25.10 22.59 5.92
CA ARG A 402 26.44 23.16 5.91
C ARG A 402 27.52 22.07 5.91
N HIS A 403 28.41 22.12 4.92
CA HIS A 403 29.59 21.26 4.82
C HIS A 403 30.71 21.74 5.75
N HIS A 404 30.57 21.63 7.07
CA HIS A 404 31.73 21.80 7.95
C HIS A 404 32.63 20.55 7.87
N ASN A 405 33.85 20.72 7.35
CA ASN A 405 34.94 19.72 7.30
C ASN A 405 34.44 18.27 7.25
N GLN A 406 33.93 17.84 6.09
CA GLN A 406 33.54 16.44 5.89
C GLN A 406 34.76 15.53 6.08
N GLU A 407 34.92 14.97 7.28
CA GLU A 407 35.79 13.81 7.45
C GLU A 407 35.36 12.74 6.44
N ALA A 408 36.30 12.18 5.68
CA ALA A 408 36.04 11.05 4.80
C ALA A 408 35.48 9.90 5.65
N GLY A 409 34.23 9.52 5.40
CA GLY A 409 33.56 8.50 6.20
C GLY A 409 32.47 7.80 5.39
N PRO A 410 32.07 6.59 5.82
CA PRO A 410 31.09 5.80 5.10
C PRO A 410 29.72 6.48 5.09
N VAL A 411 28.98 6.29 4.01
CA VAL A 411 27.59 6.74 3.80
C VAL A 411 26.75 5.54 3.37
N PHE A 412 25.43 5.69 3.39
CA PHE A 412 24.54 4.67 2.82
C PHE A 412 24.94 4.32 1.39
N GLY A 413 24.80 3.04 1.05
CA GLY A 413 25.11 2.51 -0.28
C GLY A 413 26.56 2.11 -0.51
N GLY A 414 27.49 2.70 0.26
CA GLY A 414 28.94 2.49 0.11
C GLY A 414 29.46 2.87 -1.28
N SER A 415 30.63 2.34 -1.65
CA SER A 415 31.23 2.55 -2.97
C SER A 415 30.80 1.50 -4.01
N GLY A 416 30.85 1.86 -5.30
CA GLY A 416 30.59 0.96 -6.43
C GLY A 416 29.32 1.26 -7.23
N ILE A 417 29.21 0.63 -8.42
CA ILE A 417 28.15 0.90 -9.42
C ILE A 417 26.72 0.58 -8.95
N PHE A 418 26.57 -0.28 -7.93
CA PHE A 418 25.29 -0.64 -7.32
C PHE A 418 25.01 0.08 -6.00
N GLY A 419 25.84 1.06 -5.62
CA GLY A 419 25.68 1.82 -4.38
C GLY A 419 24.30 2.47 -4.26
N TRP A 420 23.76 2.97 -5.37
CA TRP A 420 22.46 3.62 -5.41
C TRP A 420 21.27 2.73 -4.99
N MET A 421 21.31 1.42 -5.22
CA MET A 421 20.27 0.48 -4.73
C MET A 421 20.45 0.19 -3.24
N ARG A 422 21.69 0.07 -2.77
CA ARG A 422 22.01 -0.20 -1.36
C ARG A 422 21.67 0.97 -0.43
N GLU A 423 21.29 2.13 -0.97
CA GLU A 423 20.78 3.27 -0.21
C GLU A 423 19.29 3.17 0.14
N TRP A 424 18.52 2.29 -0.52
CA TRP A 424 17.08 2.15 -0.31
C TRP A 424 16.81 1.64 1.09
N ALA A 425 16.25 2.51 1.93
CA ALA A 425 16.00 2.22 3.33
C ALA A 425 14.52 1.91 3.55
N THR A 426 14.21 1.16 4.60
CA THR A 426 12.83 1.01 5.09
C THR A 426 12.18 2.38 5.33
N ALA A 427 10.87 2.47 5.08
CA ALA A 427 10.12 3.64 5.50
C ALA A 427 9.89 3.71 7.01
N HIS A 428 10.11 2.62 7.76
CA HIS A 428 9.86 2.51 9.19
C HIS A 428 11.14 2.38 10.02
N PRO A 429 12.10 3.32 9.95
CA PRO A 429 13.26 3.26 10.82
C PRO A 429 12.84 3.36 12.28
N ARG A 430 13.62 2.74 13.18
CA ARG A 430 13.37 2.74 14.62
C ARG A 430 14.40 3.60 15.32
N ILE A 431 13.95 4.48 16.21
CA ILE A 431 14.84 5.33 17.01
C ILE A 431 14.82 4.82 18.44
N ASP A 432 15.98 4.45 18.98
CA ASP A 432 16.06 4.01 20.36
C ASP A 432 15.82 5.20 21.30
N PRO A 433 14.82 5.14 22.20
CA PRO A 433 14.50 6.27 23.07
C PRO A 433 15.64 6.61 24.05
N ASN A 434 16.54 5.68 24.36
CA ASN A 434 17.64 5.84 25.31
C ASN A 434 18.94 6.23 24.61
N THR A 435 19.37 5.49 23.58
CA THR A 435 20.63 5.75 22.88
C THR A 435 20.50 6.82 21.80
N LYS A 436 19.27 7.13 21.37
CA LYS A 436 18.94 8.01 20.25
C LYS A 436 19.56 7.54 18.92
N GLU A 437 19.90 6.26 18.81
CA GLU A 437 20.37 5.67 17.57
C GLU A 437 19.22 5.42 16.61
N LEU A 438 19.44 5.72 15.33
CA LEU A 438 18.53 5.40 14.24
C LEU A 438 18.89 4.05 13.63
N ILE A 439 17.95 3.13 13.64
CA ILE A 439 18.11 1.74 13.21
C ILE A 439 17.23 1.53 11.98
N LEU A 440 17.80 0.95 10.93
CA LEU A 440 17.11 0.70 9.67
C LEU A 440 17.74 -0.45 8.89
N TYR A 441 16.95 -1.10 8.05
CA TYR A 441 17.46 -2.01 7.03
C TYR A 441 17.35 -1.37 5.65
N HIS A 442 18.11 -1.93 4.71
CA HIS A 442 18.11 -1.59 3.31
C HIS A 442 17.77 -2.82 2.47
N SER A 443 16.90 -2.67 1.48
CA SER A 443 16.49 -3.76 0.58
C SER A 443 17.01 -3.54 -0.83
N THR A 444 17.51 -4.60 -1.46
CA THR A 444 18.06 -4.58 -2.81
C THR A 444 17.57 -5.74 -3.65
N PHE A 445 17.65 -5.60 -4.98
CA PHE A 445 17.35 -6.67 -5.94
C PHE A 445 18.54 -7.60 -6.22
N VAL A 446 19.70 -7.32 -5.61
CA VAL A 446 20.93 -8.11 -5.76
C VAL A 446 21.43 -8.57 -4.39
N PRO A 447 22.01 -9.78 -4.28
CA PRO A 447 22.56 -10.27 -3.03
C PRO A 447 23.77 -9.44 -2.56
N PRO A 448 23.94 -9.21 -1.24
CA PRO A 448 23.01 -9.54 -0.16
C PRO A 448 21.74 -8.68 -0.24
N TYR A 449 20.57 -9.33 -0.23
CA TYR A 449 19.28 -8.67 -0.50
C TYR A 449 18.82 -7.73 0.62
N ILE A 450 19.28 -7.98 1.85
CA ILE A 450 19.03 -7.12 3.00
C ILE A 450 20.37 -6.72 3.63
N ASN A 451 20.52 -5.42 3.86
CA ASN A 451 21.61 -4.85 4.62
C ASN A 451 21.05 -4.09 5.82
N TYR A 452 21.85 -3.89 6.85
CA TYR A 452 21.40 -3.34 8.13
C TYR A 452 22.34 -2.23 8.61
N SER A 453 21.76 -1.16 9.16
CA SER A 453 22.46 0.06 9.56
C SER A 453 21.98 0.57 10.92
N ILE A 454 22.93 1.08 11.71
CA ILE A 454 22.72 1.81 12.96
C ILE A 454 23.49 3.13 12.87
N VAL A 455 22.75 4.22 12.76
CA VAL A 455 23.27 5.60 12.71
C VAL A 455 23.25 6.21 14.11
N LYS A 456 24.38 6.75 14.54
CA LYS A 456 24.50 7.42 15.84
C LYS A 456 23.91 8.83 15.81
N SER A 457 23.44 9.30 16.96
CA SER A 457 23.15 10.73 17.19
C SER A 457 24.36 11.44 17.82
N ALA A 458 24.49 12.76 17.60
CA ALA A 458 25.43 13.62 18.32
C ALA A 458 25.28 13.52 19.85
N TYR A 459 24.08 13.24 20.35
CA TYR A 459 23.82 12.95 21.77
C TYR A 459 24.57 11.70 22.25
N SER A 460 24.62 10.63 21.44
CA SER A 460 25.37 9.39 21.72
C SER A 460 26.88 9.65 21.74
N LEU A 461 27.38 10.52 20.86
CA LEU A 461 28.80 10.90 20.79
C LEU A 461 29.25 11.73 22.01
N ALA A 462 28.39 12.61 22.53
CA ALA A 462 28.71 13.47 23.68
C ALA A 462 28.82 12.69 25.01
N ARG A 463 28.16 11.53 25.13
CA ARG A 463 28.18 10.68 26.34
C ARG A 463 29.34 9.68 26.36
N GLY A 464 30.10 9.56 25.28
CA GLY A 464 31.12 8.53 25.07
C GLY A 464 32.55 8.95 25.42
N LYS A 465 32.87 9.05 26.73
CA LYS A 465 34.23 8.71 27.23
C LYS A 465 34.27 7.34 27.94
N ASP A 466 33.12 6.78 28.34
CA ASP A 466 33.05 5.53 29.12
C ASP A 466 32.36 4.33 28.44
N ILE A 467 31.97 4.44 27.16
CA ILE A 467 31.46 3.29 26.40
C ILE A 467 32.46 2.95 25.29
N GLN A 468 33.53 2.24 25.66
CA GLN A 468 34.36 1.54 24.68
C GLN A 468 33.47 0.49 23.98
N SER A 469 33.26 0.64 22.66
CA SER A 469 32.60 -0.33 21.74
C SER A 469 31.07 -0.27 21.58
N SER A 470 30.51 0.85 21.09
CA SER A 470 29.31 0.79 20.22
C SER A 470 29.71 1.20 18.80
N THR A 471 29.66 0.27 17.85
CA THR A 471 30.14 0.48 16.48
C THR A 471 29.09 1.19 15.64
N HIS A 472 29.47 2.21 14.86
CA HIS A 472 28.60 2.74 13.81
C HIS A 472 28.54 1.68 12.70
N ILE A 473 27.36 1.12 12.44
CA ILE A 473 27.17 0.05 11.47
C ILE A 473 26.45 0.65 10.26
N LEU A 474 27.03 0.55 9.07
CA LEU A 474 26.37 0.96 7.83
C LEU A 474 26.39 -0.20 6.82
N ASN A 475 25.24 -0.46 6.22
CA ASN A 475 25.05 -1.44 5.14
C ASN A 475 25.67 -2.83 5.44
N ARG A 476 25.57 -3.31 6.68
CA ARG A 476 26.09 -4.63 7.05
C ARG A 476 25.14 -5.73 6.53
N PRO A 477 25.61 -6.74 5.79
CA PRO A 477 24.75 -7.78 5.24
C PRO A 477 24.01 -8.56 6.33
N VAL A 478 22.74 -8.88 6.08
CA VAL A 478 21.96 -9.83 6.89
C VAL A 478 21.90 -11.16 6.14
N PRO A 479 22.48 -12.26 6.68
CA PRO A 479 22.56 -13.54 5.97
C PRO A 479 21.23 -14.31 6.02
N GLY A 480 21.06 -15.27 5.11
CA GLY A 480 19.94 -16.23 5.13
C GLY A 480 18.71 -15.87 4.29
N ILE A 481 18.69 -14.70 3.65
CA ILE A 481 17.63 -14.29 2.71
C ILE A 481 18.08 -14.62 1.28
N ALA A 482 17.29 -15.44 0.59
CA ALA A 482 17.67 -16.03 -0.70
C ALA A 482 17.18 -15.27 -1.94
N SER A 483 16.24 -14.35 -1.79
CA SER A 483 15.69 -13.54 -2.89
C SER A 483 15.27 -12.16 -2.41
N ALA A 484 14.98 -11.26 -3.35
CA ALA A 484 14.38 -9.98 -3.04
C ALA A 484 12.95 -10.17 -2.49
N LYS A 485 12.65 -9.48 -1.39
CA LYS A 485 11.38 -9.56 -0.66
C LYS A 485 10.76 -8.18 -0.52
N MET A 486 9.44 -8.10 -0.59
CA MET A 486 8.72 -6.91 -0.16
C MET A 486 8.61 -6.93 1.36
N MET A 487 9.57 -6.31 2.03
CA MET A 487 9.57 -6.11 3.48
C MET A 487 9.31 -4.64 3.76
N HIS A 488 8.24 -4.35 4.48
CA HIS A 488 7.79 -2.98 4.78
C HIS A 488 8.40 -2.44 6.08
N ASP A 489 8.33 -3.25 7.13
CA ASP A 489 8.73 -2.91 8.50
C ASP A 489 9.56 -4.04 9.12
N PHE A 490 10.02 -3.85 10.36
CA PHE A 490 10.85 -4.79 11.11
C PHE A 490 10.75 -4.52 12.62
N GLY A 491 11.02 -5.55 13.43
CA GLY A 491 10.97 -5.45 14.89
C GLY A 491 12.32 -5.05 15.48
N VAL A 492 12.33 -4.17 16.48
CA VAL A 492 13.54 -3.82 17.23
C VAL A 492 13.23 -3.75 18.72
N SER A 493 14.02 -4.48 19.50
CA SER A 493 14.06 -4.43 20.97
C SER A 493 15.37 -3.79 21.43
N LYS A 494 15.55 -3.52 22.73
CA LYS A 494 16.78 -2.92 23.27
C LYS A 494 18.07 -3.65 22.85
N THR A 495 18.03 -4.99 22.77
CA THR A 495 19.23 -5.78 22.50
C THR A 495 19.18 -6.55 21.18
N HIS A 496 18.00 -6.75 20.58
CA HIS A 496 17.82 -7.59 19.39
C HIS A 496 16.99 -6.92 18.30
N THR A 497 17.22 -7.34 17.06
CA THR A 497 16.45 -6.96 15.86
C THR A 497 15.79 -8.20 15.26
N ILE A 498 14.60 -8.02 14.68
CA ILE A 498 13.79 -9.04 14.03
C ILE A 498 13.56 -8.62 12.57
N ILE A 499 14.13 -9.35 11.62
CA ILE A 499 13.93 -9.19 10.18
C ILE A 499 12.91 -10.21 9.69
N MET A 500 12.00 -9.81 8.79
CA MET A 500 10.87 -10.64 8.38
C MET A 500 11.04 -11.14 6.94
N ASP A 501 11.35 -12.42 6.77
CA ASP A 501 11.36 -13.08 5.47
C ASP A 501 9.98 -13.70 5.18
N LEU A 502 9.11 -12.90 4.56
CA LEU A 502 7.74 -13.26 4.27
C LEU A 502 7.60 -13.78 2.82
N PRO A 503 6.58 -14.60 2.52
CA PRO A 503 6.38 -15.16 1.18
C PRO A 503 5.77 -14.16 0.18
N LEU A 504 6.16 -12.88 0.27
CA LEU A 504 5.82 -11.82 -0.68
C LEU A 504 7.09 -11.39 -1.42
N SER A 505 7.27 -11.95 -2.62
CA SER A 505 8.42 -11.64 -3.46
C SER A 505 8.25 -10.30 -4.17
N LEU A 506 9.35 -9.57 -4.34
CA LEU A 506 9.48 -8.42 -5.23
C LEU A 506 10.73 -8.66 -6.08
N ASP A 507 10.60 -9.50 -7.10
CA ASP A 507 11.73 -10.00 -7.88
C ASP A 507 11.45 -9.81 -9.39
N PRO A 508 12.14 -8.88 -10.06
CA PRO A 508 12.03 -8.71 -11.51
C PRO A 508 12.35 -9.99 -12.29
N LEU A 509 13.15 -10.91 -11.75
CA LEU A 509 13.47 -12.20 -12.38
C LEU A 509 12.29 -13.17 -12.38
N ASN A 510 11.22 -12.91 -11.63
CA ASN A 510 9.97 -13.68 -11.70
C ASN A 510 9.35 -13.65 -13.09
N LEU A 511 9.56 -12.57 -13.84
CA LEU A 511 9.09 -12.42 -15.21
C LEU A 511 9.64 -13.52 -16.14
N ALA A 512 10.91 -13.92 -15.95
CA ALA A 512 11.50 -15.04 -16.70
C ALA A 512 10.91 -16.42 -16.30
N LYS A 513 10.21 -16.49 -15.17
CA LYS A 513 9.51 -17.67 -14.64
C LYS A 513 7.99 -17.63 -14.91
N ASN A 514 7.51 -16.71 -15.75
CA ASN A 514 6.08 -16.44 -15.97
C ASN A 514 5.29 -16.14 -14.69
N LYS A 515 5.92 -15.44 -13.73
CA LYS A 515 5.28 -14.93 -12.51
C LYS A 515 5.30 -13.40 -12.51
N PRO A 516 4.29 -12.72 -11.91
CA PRO A 516 4.34 -11.27 -11.72
C PRO A 516 5.57 -10.85 -10.89
N VAL A 517 6.02 -9.60 -11.05
CA VAL A 517 7.19 -9.06 -10.31
C VAL A 517 6.92 -9.12 -8.81
N VAL A 518 5.70 -8.79 -8.39
CA VAL A 518 5.22 -8.99 -7.03
C VAL A 518 4.35 -10.24 -6.99
N ALA A 519 4.80 -11.26 -6.28
CA ALA A 519 4.05 -12.52 -6.17
C ALA A 519 4.04 -13.01 -4.72
N TYR A 520 2.85 -13.41 -4.27
CA TYR A 520 2.63 -14.04 -2.98
C TYR A 520 2.59 -15.56 -3.14
N ASP A 521 3.35 -16.28 -2.32
CA ASP A 521 3.40 -17.75 -2.31
C ASP A 521 2.74 -18.31 -1.03
N PRO A 522 1.45 -18.68 -1.07
CA PRO A 522 0.74 -19.24 0.08
C PRO A 522 1.23 -20.64 0.48
N THR A 523 2.12 -21.29 -0.29
CA THR A 523 2.65 -22.62 0.02
C THR A 523 3.99 -22.56 0.77
N SER A 524 4.63 -21.40 0.78
CA SER A 524 5.90 -21.16 1.47
C SER A 524 5.71 -20.93 2.98
N ARG A 525 6.80 -20.96 3.75
CA ARG A 525 6.85 -20.54 5.15
C ARG A 525 7.14 -19.05 5.26
N SER A 526 6.63 -18.42 6.33
CA SER A 526 7.13 -17.13 6.82
C SER A 526 8.24 -17.39 7.83
N ARG A 527 9.32 -16.58 7.80
CA ARG A 527 10.45 -16.72 8.72
C ARG A 527 10.80 -15.39 9.41
N PHE A 528 11.08 -15.44 10.69
CA PHE A 528 11.57 -14.33 11.50
C PHE A 528 13.04 -14.55 11.84
N GLY A 529 13.90 -13.66 11.39
CA GLY A 529 15.32 -13.67 11.67
C GLY A 529 15.63 -12.77 12.86
N VAL A 530 15.95 -13.36 14.01
CA VAL A 530 16.24 -12.65 15.26
C VAL A 530 17.74 -12.65 15.51
N PHE A 531 18.34 -11.49 15.74
CA PHE A 531 19.79 -11.35 16.00
C PHE A 531 20.10 -10.26 17.02
N PRO A 532 21.22 -10.34 17.76
CA PRO A 532 21.69 -9.24 18.59
C PRO A 532 21.95 -8.01 17.73
N ARG A 533 21.46 -6.85 18.16
CA ARG A 533 21.35 -5.61 17.35
C ARG A 533 22.64 -5.24 16.60
N TYR A 534 23.81 -5.46 17.20
CA TYR A 534 25.11 -5.10 16.62
C TYR A 534 25.81 -6.23 15.85
N GLN A 535 25.18 -7.41 15.78
CA GLN A 535 25.74 -8.65 15.26
C GLN A 535 24.75 -9.34 14.31
N PRO A 536 24.41 -8.73 13.16
CA PRO A 536 23.47 -9.33 12.20
C PRO A 536 23.92 -10.68 11.62
N GLN A 537 25.21 -11.03 11.73
CA GLN A 537 25.71 -12.35 11.33
C GLN A 537 25.21 -13.48 12.25
N ASP A 538 24.85 -13.18 13.50
CA ASP A 538 24.45 -14.16 14.53
C ASP A 538 22.92 -14.39 14.50
N ILE A 539 22.34 -14.32 13.31
CA ILE A 539 20.90 -14.44 13.07
C ILE A 539 20.39 -15.86 13.26
N ARG A 540 19.25 -15.96 13.94
CA ARG A 540 18.50 -17.19 14.16
C ARG A 540 17.15 -17.08 13.49
N TRP A 541 16.83 -18.05 12.63
CA TRP A 541 15.57 -18.09 11.89
C TRP A 541 14.52 -18.94 12.61
N PHE A 542 13.32 -18.37 12.77
CA PHE A 542 12.13 -18.98 13.36
C PHE A 542 11.04 -19.04 12.31
N GLU A 543 10.35 -20.16 12.14
CA GLU A 543 9.38 -20.35 11.06
C GLU A 543 7.93 -20.42 11.56
N THR A 544 6.99 -19.93 10.74
CA THR A 544 5.54 -20.02 10.98
C THR A 544 4.77 -20.19 9.67
N ASN A 545 3.44 -20.27 9.75
CA ASN A 545 2.54 -20.32 8.60
C ASN A 545 2.74 -19.07 7.71
N PRO A 546 2.50 -19.21 6.39
CA PRO A 546 2.51 -18.08 5.47
C PRO A 546 1.63 -16.94 5.99
N CYS A 547 2.15 -15.71 5.90
CA CYS A 547 1.46 -14.49 6.29
C CYS A 547 2.12 -13.28 5.65
N CYS A 548 1.42 -12.15 5.67
CA CYS A 548 1.98 -10.84 5.38
C CYS A 548 1.95 -9.98 6.64
N ILE A 549 2.95 -9.14 6.85
CA ILE A 549 3.01 -8.17 7.94
C ILE A 549 3.50 -6.87 7.31
N PHE A 550 2.65 -5.84 7.35
CA PHE A 550 3.06 -4.49 6.97
C PHE A 550 3.60 -3.77 8.20
N HIS A 551 2.82 -3.68 9.29
CA HIS A 551 3.25 -2.91 10.46
C HIS A 551 3.54 -3.77 11.68
N THR A 552 4.62 -3.41 12.38
CA THR A 552 4.97 -3.89 13.70
C THR A 552 4.67 -2.80 14.73
N ALA A 553 3.99 -3.20 15.82
CA ALA A 553 3.61 -2.29 16.89
C ALA A 553 4.79 -2.04 17.83
N ASN A 554 5.42 -3.11 18.33
CA ASN A 554 6.56 -3.00 19.25
C ASN A 554 7.33 -4.33 19.36
N SER A 555 8.55 -4.30 19.89
CA SER A 555 9.32 -5.50 20.24
C SER A 555 10.15 -5.28 21.50
N TRP A 556 10.29 -6.29 22.36
CA TRP A 556 11.02 -6.17 23.63
C TRP A 556 11.59 -7.49 24.13
N ASN A 557 12.66 -7.41 24.90
CA ASN A 557 13.28 -8.58 25.54
C ASN A 557 12.54 -8.93 26.84
N SER A 558 12.45 -10.22 27.15
CA SER A 558 11.96 -10.73 28.43
C SER A 558 12.87 -11.84 28.94
N ILE A 559 13.06 -11.90 30.26
CA ILE A 559 13.79 -12.99 30.92
C ILE A 559 12.79 -13.82 31.72
N THR A 560 12.74 -15.12 31.47
CA THR A 560 11.92 -16.06 32.24
C THR A 560 12.82 -16.88 33.16
N LYS A 561 12.56 -16.80 34.48
CA LYS A 561 13.26 -17.62 35.49
C LYS A 561 12.58 -18.98 35.62
N ARG A 562 13.24 -20.07 35.21
CA ARG A 562 12.73 -21.44 35.39
C ARG A 562 13.10 -21.99 36.77
N GLY A 563 12.31 -21.66 37.80
CA GLY A 563 12.39 -22.29 39.13
C GLY A 563 13.83 -22.39 39.69
N SER A 564 14.13 -23.46 40.46
CA SER A 564 15.44 -23.70 41.10
C SER A 564 16.60 -24.00 40.15
N SER A 565 16.44 -23.84 38.83
CA SER A 565 17.54 -24.03 37.87
C SER A 565 18.27 -22.70 37.60
N CYS A 566 19.60 -22.75 37.54
CA CYS A 566 20.51 -21.60 37.54
C CYS A 566 20.61 -20.83 36.21
N PHE A 567 19.66 -20.98 35.28
CA PHE A 567 19.72 -20.36 33.95
C PHE A 567 18.51 -19.48 33.65
N ASP A 568 18.79 -18.21 33.39
CA ASP A 568 17.83 -17.22 32.90
C ASP A 568 17.55 -17.48 31.40
N MET A 569 16.28 -17.68 31.04
CA MET A 569 15.87 -17.89 29.65
C MET A 569 15.54 -16.54 29.01
N GLU A 570 16.37 -16.09 28.05
CA GLU A 570 16.10 -14.88 27.26
C GLU A 570 15.12 -15.18 26.12
N SER A 571 14.16 -14.28 25.92
CA SER A 571 13.24 -14.32 24.79
C SER A 571 13.04 -12.92 24.22
N VAL A 572 12.74 -12.86 22.92
CA VAL A 572 12.33 -11.64 22.24
C VAL A 572 10.85 -11.73 21.94
N ASN A 573 10.12 -10.67 22.26
CA ASN A 573 8.69 -10.55 22.03
C ASN A 573 8.45 -9.57 20.88
N MET A 574 7.39 -9.80 20.11
CA MET A 574 6.96 -8.89 19.04
C MET A 574 5.44 -8.78 19.02
N LEU A 575 4.95 -7.56 18.85
CA LEU A 575 3.57 -7.27 18.49
C LEU A 575 3.53 -6.76 17.04
N CYS A 576 2.71 -7.37 16.20
CA CYS A 576 2.58 -6.96 14.80
C CYS A 576 1.17 -7.18 14.23
N CYS A 577 0.82 -6.40 13.21
CA CYS A 577 -0.42 -6.55 12.46
C CYS A 577 -0.22 -7.65 11.41
N ARG A 578 -0.69 -8.85 11.71
CA ARG A 578 -0.56 -10.03 10.84
C ARG A 578 -1.75 -10.11 9.91
N LEU A 579 -1.47 -10.13 8.61
CA LEU A 579 -2.41 -10.42 7.53
C LEU A 579 -2.26 -11.87 7.08
N THR A 580 -3.38 -12.49 6.76
CA THR A 580 -3.42 -13.89 6.30
C THR A 580 -2.89 -14.02 4.87
N SER A 581 -3.14 -13.03 4.01
CA SER A 581 -2.70 -13.01 2.62
C SER A 581 -2.14 -11.65 2.20
N ALA A 582 -1.68 -11.56 0.95
CA ALA A 582 -1.25 -10.32 0.32
C ALA A 582 -2.42 -9.48 -0.25
N ALA A 583 -3.67 -9.75 0.11
CA ALA A 583 -4.86 -9.10 -0.46
C ALA A 583 -4.79 -7.56 -0.41
N LEU A 584 -4.18 -7.00 0.64
CA LEU A 584 -3.98 -5.56 0.77
C LEU A 584 -3.24 -4.96 -0.44
N VAL A 585 -2.16 -5.62 -0.91
CA VAL A 585 -1.34 -5.16 -2.05
C VAL A 585 -2.16 -5.09 -3.35
N PHE A 586 -3.03 -6.07 -3.57
CA PHE A 586 -3.87 -6.08 -4.77
C PHE A 586 -5.02 -5.07 -4.64
N SER A 587 -5.67 -5.04 -3.48
CA SER A 587 -6.81 -4.16 -3.22
C SER A 587 -6.43 -2.69 -3.29
N ALA A 588 -5.21 -2.31 -2.88
CA ALA A 588 -4.69 -0.94 -2.97
C ALA A 588 -4.39 -0.48 -4.41
N GLY A 589 -4.34 -1.41 -5.37
CA GLY A 589 -4.30 -1.17 -6.81
C GLY A 589 -5.64 -1.34 -7.51
N HIS A 590 -6.74 -1.51 -6.77
CA HIS A 590 -8.06 -1.88 -7.30
C HIS A 590 -8.05 -3.19 -8.12
N LEU A 591 -7.17 -4.13 -7.74
CA LEU A 591 -7.05 -5.43 -8.38
C LEU A 591 -7.65 -6.52 -7.50
N ALA A 592 -8.21 -7.55 -8.14
CA ALA A 592 -8.63 -8.75 -7.43
C ALA A 592 -7.39 -9.44 -6.86
N ALA A 593 -7.42 -9.77 -5.57
CA ALA A 593 -6.39 -10.63 -4.99
C ALA A 593 -6.42 -11.99 -5.70
N PRO A 594 -5.26 -12.57 -6.05
CA PRO A 594 -5.20 -13.90 -6.65
C PRO A 594 -5.82 -14.89 -5.66
N GLN A 595 -6.79 -15.67 -6.15
CA GLN A 595 -7.34 -16.77 -5.37
C GLN A 595 -6.20 -17.76 -5.11
N PRO A 596 -6.07 -18.31 -3.88
CA PRO A 596 -5.07 -19.33 -3.63
C PRO A 596 -5.30 -20.49 -4.61
N VAL A 597 -4.36 -20.66 -5.53
CA VAL A 597 -4.32 -21.82 -6.40
C VAL A 597 -3.88 -22.97 -5.47
N TYR A 598 -4.66 -24.05 -5.40
CA TYR A 598 -4.37 -25.38 -4.81
C TYR A 598 -5.07 -25.79 -3.49
N ASN A 599 -5.29 -27.11 -3.43
CA ASN A 599 -5.99 -27.99 -2.48
C ASN A 599 -5.46 -27.93 -1.03
N ILE A 600 -5.50 -26.78 -0.37
CA ILE A 600 -5.37 -26.75 1.09
C ILE A 600 -6.67 -27.35 1.65
N PRO A 601 -6.62 -28.43 2.46
CA PRO A 601 -7.80 -28.96 3.12
C PRO A 601 -8.57 -27.85 3.84
N ALA A 602 -9.91 -27.86 3.78
CA ALA A 602 -10.72 -26.77 4.33
C ALA A 602 -10.45 -26.49 5.82
N ASP A 603 -10.00 -27.50 6.56
CA ASP A 603 -9.57 -27.43 7.96
C ASP A 603 -8.22 -26.73 8.16
N GLN A 604 -7.46 -26.47 7.10
CA GLN A 604 -6.17 -25.79 7.12
C GLN A 604 -6.20 -24.38 6.53
N GLN A 605 -7.30 -23.99 5.89
CA GLN A 605 -7.48 -22.66 5.34
C GLN A 605 -7.71 -21.63 6.45
N GLU A 606 -6.87 -20.61 6.50
CA GLU A 606 -7.06 -19.47 7.40
C GLU A 606 -8.04 -18.47 6.76
N GLU A 607 -8.96 -17.93 7.55
CA GLU A 607 -9.85 -16.85 7.10
C GLU A 607 -9.06 -15.56 6.84
N GLU A 608 -9.49 -14.78 5.85
CA GLU A 608 -8.86 -13.49 5.55
C GLU A 608 -9.03 -12.51 6.72
N GLN A 609 -7.94 -12.28 7.45
CA GLN A 609 -7.94 -11.48 8.67
C GLN A 609 -6.69 -10.60 8.74
N CYS A 610 -6.82 -9.47 9.42
CA CYS A 610 -5.74 -8.55 9.76
C CYS A 610 -5.88 -8.16 11.23
N ARG A 611 -5.09 -8.76 12.13
CA ARG A 611 -5.24 -8.59 13.60
C ARG A 611 -3.89 -8.30 14.24
N LEU A 612 -3.91 -7.76 15.47
CA LEU A 612 -2.71 -7.59 16.29
C LEU A 612 -2.30 -8.92 16.92
N TYR A 613 -1.14 -9.45 16.55
CA TYR A 613 -0.58 -10.71 17.02
C TYR A 613 0.53 -10.51 18.01
N TYR A 614 0.63 -11.44 18.95
CA TYR A 614 1.76 -11.59 19.86
C TYR A 614 2.62 -12.78 19.45
N TYR A 615 3.91 -12.52 19.23
CA TYR A 615 4.95 -13.52 18.99
C TYR A 615 5.97 -13.51 20.13
N GLN A 616 6.42 -14.71 20.55
CA GLN A 616 7.55 -14.86 21.47
C GLN A 616 8.57 -15.86 20.91
N PHE A 617 9.80 -15.38 20.72
CA PHE A 617 10.94 -16.12 20.20
C PHE A 617 11.88 -16.48 21.36
N GLU A 618 12.05 -17.77 21.62
CA GLU A 618 12.97 -18.23 22.67
C GLU A 618 14.41 -18.28 22.14
N LEU A 619 15.34 -17.67 22.87
CA LEU A 619 16.75 -17.59 22.46
C LEU A 619 17.66 -18.55 23.26
N SER A 620 17.13 -19.55 23.94
CA SER A 620 17.96 -20.47 24.73
C SER A 620 19.00 -21.20 23.85
N ASN A 621 20.22 -21.36 24.39
CA ASN A 621 21.36 -21.97 23.69
C ASN A 621 21.34 -23.51 23.68
N ASN A 622 20.38 -24.13 24.37
CA ASN A 622 20.35 -25.57 24.61
C ASN A 622 19.36 -26.35 23.73
N THR A 623 18.59 -25.68 22.86
CA THR A 623 17.72 -26.36 21.89
C THR A 623 18.38 -26.36 20.52
N SER A 624 18.39 -27.52 19.86
CA SER A 624 18.83 -27.67 18.46
C SER A 624 17.89 -27.00 17.46
N GLU A 625 16.68 -26.60 17.89
CA GLU A 625 15.65 -25.99 17.05
C GLU A 625 15.21 -24.61 17.59
N ASN A 626 15.04 -23.65 16.68
CA ASN A 626 14.50 -22.32 16.97
C ASN A 626 12.97 -22.39 17.00
N THR A 627 12.38 -22.19 18.18
CA THR A 627 10.93 -22.36 18.39
C THR A 627 10.22 -21.04 18.70
N ILE A 628 9.05 -20.84 18.10
CA ILE A 628 8.12 -19.75 18.45
C ILE A 628 7.17 -20.28 19.54
N VAL A 629 7.34 -19.79 20.77
CA VAL A 629 6.62 -20.29 21.96
C VAL A 629 5.16 -19.83 21.97
N HIS A 630 4.93 -18.58 21.56
CA HIS A 630 3.60 -17.99 21.46
C HIS A 630 3.44 -17.31 20.11
N GLN A 631 2.29 -17.51 19.48
CA GLN A 631 1.91 -16.93 18.20
C GLN A 631 0.39 -16.96 18.07
N TRP A 632 -0.29 -15.89 18.48
CA TRP A 632 -1.75 -15.81 18.45
C TRP A 632 -2.21 -14.34 18.47
N ALA A 633 -3.45 -14.11 18.03
CA ALA A 633 -4.04 -12.77 18.00
C ALA A 633 -4.49 -12.32 19.41
N LEU A 634 -4.33 -11.03 19.72
CA LEU A 634 -4.83 -10.46 20.98
C LEU A 634 -6.36 -10.32 20.99
N ALA A 635 -6.96 -10.06 19.83
CA ALA A 635 -8.40 -9.87 19.69
C ALA A 635 -8.91 -10.30 18.31
N ALA A 636 -10.20 -10.59 18.19
CA ALA A 636 -10.86 -10.97 16.94
C ALA A 636 -11.05 -9.81 15.95
N ILE A 637 -11.00 -8.57 16.44
CA ILE A 637 -11.25 -7.36 15.65
C ILE A 637 -10.11 -7.04 14.67
N PRO A 638 -10.41 -6.41 13.51
CA PRO A 638 -9.38 -5.90 12.62
C PRO A 638 -8.49 -4.87 13.32
N PHE A 639 -7.18 -4.86 13.05
CA PHE A 639 -6.28 -3.90 13.68
C PHE A 639 -5.06 -3.60 12.81
N GLU A 640 -4.86 -2.32 12.48
CA GLU A 640 -3.73 -1.80 11.70
C GLU A 640 -3.25 -0.42 12.21
N PHE A 641 -2.17 0.10 11.62
CA PHE A 641 -1.57 1.39 11.97
C PHE A 641 -1.30 1.54 13.48
N PRO A 642 -0.50 0.61 14.07
CA PRO A 642 -0.22 0.62 15.50
C PRO A 642 0.63 1.83 15.90
N THR A 643 0.31 2.42 17.04
CA THR A 643 1.10 3.48 17.69
C THR A 643 1.14 3.28 19.20
N LEU A 644 2.18 3.80 19.84
CA LEU A 644 2.35 3.75 21.30
C LEU A 644 3.15 4.97 21.77
N ARG A 645 3.35 5.07 23.08
CA ARG A 645 4.22 6.09 23.68
C ARG A 645 5.69 5.89 23.30
N ASP A 646 6.28 6.86 22.61
CA ASP A 646 7.65 6.75 22.08
C ASP A 646 8.75 6.42 23.09
N SER A 647 8.63 6.90 24.32
CA SER A 647 9.60 6.59 25.38
C SER A 647 9.65 5.10 25.75
N LEU A 648 8.62 4.34 25.40
CA LEU A 648 8.49 2.90 25.65
C LEU A 648 8.75 2.03 24.42
N CYS A 649 9.03 2.63 23.25
CA CYS A 649 9.48 1.89 22.09
C CYS A 649 10.68 1.00 22.47
N MET A 650 10.73 -0.20 21.90
CA MET A 650 11.76 -1.22 22.17
C MET A 650 11.74 -1.79 23.60
N SER A 651 10.76 -1.42 24.42
CA SER A 651 10.52 -1.90 25.79
C SER A 651 9.12 -2.51 25.90
N ALA A 652 8.84 -3.21 27.00
CA ALA A 652 7.47 -3.63 27.28
C ALA A 652 6.59 -2.37 27.46
N ALA A 653 5.51 -2.30 26.68
CA ALA A 653 4.50 -1.25 26.74
C ALA A 653 3.16 -1.91 27.03
N LYS A 654 2.37 -1.31 27.91
CA LYS A 654 1.06 -1.80 28.31
C LYS A 654 -0.01 -1.45 27.28
N TYR A 655 0.06 -0.29 26.65
CA TYR A 655 -1.00 0.21 25.78
C TYR A 655 -0.53 0.39 24.34
N ILE A 656 -1.25 -0.25 23.42
CA ILE A 656 -1.10 -0.06 21.97
C ILE A 656 -2.39 0.54 21.44
N TYR A 657 -2.26 1.58 20.62
CA TYR A 657 -3.36 2.22 19.91
C TYR A 657 -3.28 1.87 18.43
N GLY A 658 -4.39 1.93 17.71
CA GLY A 658 -4.40 1.71 16.26
C GLY A 658 -5.76 1.95 15.64
N CYS A 659 -5.87 1.62 14.37
CA CYS A 659 -7.04 1.81 13.54
C CYS A 659 -7.81 0.49 13.37
N SER A 660 -9.14 0.60 13.30
CA SER A 660 -10.01 -0.54 12.99
C SER A 660 -11.19 -0.13 12.08
N VAL A 661 -11.92 -1.14 11.62
CA VAL A 661 -13.05 -0.99 10.71
C VAL A 661 -14.24 -1.83 11.18
N THR A 662 -15.46 -1.33 10.99
CA THR A 662 -16.68 -2.11 11.23
C THR A 662 -17.13 -2.84 9.96
N GLY A 663 -17.38 -4.16 10.08
CA GLY A 663 -18.01 -4.97 9.04
C GLY A 663 -17.13 -5.57 7.94
N THR A 664 -15.84 -5.20 7.83
CA THR A 664 -14.88 -5.80 6.89
C THR A 664 -13.51 -6.03 7.54
N THR A 665 -12.51 -6.48 6.78
CA THR A 665 -11.09 -6.53 7.16
C THR A 665 -10.29 -5.64 6.20
N PHE A 666 -9.07 -5.24 6.57
CA PHE A 666 -8.20 -4.39 5.74
C PHE A 666 -7.85 -5.01 4.37
N GLY A 667 -8.00 -6.33 4.21
CA GLY A 667 -7.81 -7.05 2.93
C GLY A 667 -9.08 -7.22 2.08
N ALA A 668 -10.27 -6.93 2.60
CA ALA A 668 -11.53 -7.15 1.87
C ALA A 668 -11.96 -5.89 1.10
N SER A 669 -11.48 -5.72 -0.13
CA SER A 669 -12.19 -4.86 -1.06
C SER A 669 -12.07 -5.23 -2.54
N LEU A 670 -13.20 -5.66 -3.10
CA LEU A 670 -13.52 -5.49 -4.52
C LEU A 670 -14.54 -4.35 -4.61
N GLY A 671 -14.17 -3.23 -5.24
CA GLY A 671 -15.09 -2.13 -5.57
C GLY A 671 -15.07 -0.87 -4.68
N ARG A 672 -14.44 -0.88 -3.49
CA ARG A 672 -14.36 0.30 -2.58
C ARG A 672 -13.09 0.29 -1.74
N ALA A 673 -12.34 1.40 -1.69
CA ALA A 673 -11.20 1.53 -0.78
C ALA A 673 -11.62 1.34 0.70
N VAL A 674 -10.78 0.69 1.51
CA VAL A 674 -11.02 0.51 2.95
C VAL A 674 -11.00 1.87 3.65
N LYS A 675 -12.00 2.14 4.49
CA LYS A 675 -12.12 3.40 5.23
C LYS A 675 -12.14 3.13 6.73
N ILE A 676 -11.25 3.78 7.45
CA ILE A 676 -11.09 3.61 8.90
C ILE A 676 -12.18 4.41 9.60
N ASN A 677 -13.02 3.74 10.38
CA ASN A 677 -14.14 4.36 11.10
C ASN A 677 -14.07 4.16 12.63
N SER A 678 -12.94 3.67 13.13
CA SER A 678 -12.71 3.54 14.57
C SER A 678 -11.23 3.59 14.93
N LEU A 679 -10.96 4.08 16.14
CA LEU A 679 -9.65 3.99 16.80
C LEU A 679 -9.78 3.04 17.99
N VAL A 680 -8.76 2.22 18.21
CA VAL A 680 -8.77 1.17 19.23
C VAL A 680 -7.58 1.35 20.14
N LYS A 681 -7.81 1.17 21.44
CA LYS A 681 -6.79 1.04 22.47
C LYS A 681 -6.82 -0.36 23.04
N MET A 682 -5.67 -1.01 23.16
CA MET A 682 -5.51 -2.34 23.75
C MET A 682 -4.53 -2.31 24.93
N ASP A 683 -4.95 -2.80 26.09
CA ASP A 683 -4.09 -3.23 27.19
C ASP A 683 -3.47 -4.60 26.82
N VAL A 684 -2.35 -4.53 26.10
CA VAL A 684 -1.70 -5.72 25.54
C VAL A 684 -1.04 -6.56 26.64
N GLU A 685 -0.63 -5.97 27.76
CA GLU A 685 -0.06 -6.73 28.87
C GLU A 685 -1.11 -7.64 29.51
N THR A 686 -2.31 -7.10 29.77
CA THR A 686 -3.44 -7.88 30.29
C THR A 686 -3.87 -8.97 29.32
N LEU A 687 -3.97 -8.66 28.02
CA LEU A 687 -4.33 -9.65 26.99
C LEU A 687 -3.27 -10.74 26.83
N ILE A 688 -1.98 -10.36 26.85
CA ILE A 688 -0.86 -11.31 26.80
C ILE A 688 -0.91 -12.24 28.02
N ALA A 689 -1.10 -11.69 29.22
CA ALA A 689 -1.18 -12.48 30.45
C ALA A 689 -2.39 -13.45 30.42
N LYS A 690 -3.54 -13.02 29.90
CA LYS A 690 -4.71 -13.89 29.71
C LYS A 690 -4.40 -15.03 28.74
N GLY A 691 -3.85 -14.74 27.56
CA GLY A 691 -3.50 -15.76 26.58
C GLY A 691 -2.31 -16.64 26.98
N LYS A 692 -1.46 -16.25 27.94
CA LYS A 692 -0.46 -17.17 28.52
C LYS A 692 -1.08 -18.15 29.52
N ARG A 693 -2.12 -17.73 30.24
CA ARG A 693 -2.86 -18.60 31.19
C ARG A 693 -3.79 -19.58 30.49
N ASP A 694 -4.49 -19.11 29.45
CA ASP A 694 -5.38 -19.90 28.60
C ASP A 694 -5.00 -19.69 27.12
N PRO A 695 -4.00 -20.42 26.61
CA PRO A 695 -3.49 -20.24 25.25
C PRO A 695 -4.54 -20.47 24.17
N PRO A 696 -4.81 -19.48 23.31
CA PRO A 696 -5.59 -19.70 22.10
C PRO A 696 -4.88 -20.70 21.19
N THR A 697 -5.63 -21.28 20.25
CA THR A 697 -5.05 -22.07 19.16
C THR A 697 -3.96 -21.25 18.46
N PRO A 698 -2.72 -21.77 18.32
CA PRO A 698 -1.67 -21.07 17.62
C PRO A 698 -2.12 -20.61 16.24
N ILE A 699 -1.77 -19.38 15.90
CA ILE A 699 -2.03 -18.69 14.63
C ILE A 699 -3.51 -18.38 14.40
N ARG A 700 -4.43 -19.32 14.57
CA ARG A 700 -5.85 -19.15 14.22
C ARG A 700 -6.72 -18.58 15.35
N GLY A 701 -6.29 -18.78 16.59
CA GLY A 701 -7.00 -18.35 17.78
C GLY A 701 -6.73 -16.89 18.14
N CYS A 702 -7.65 -16.32 18.91
CA CYS A 702 -7.49 -15.03 19.57
C CYS A 702 -7.89 -15.10 21.05
N VAL A 703 -7.36 -14.17 21.87
CA VAL A 703 -7.67 -14.07 23.30
C VAL A 703 -9.06 -13.47 23.51
N ASP A 704 -9.31 -12.26 23.00
CA ASP A 704 -10.65 -11.66 23.03
C ASP A 704 -11.42 -11.99 21.75
N ARG A 705 -12.57 -12.65 21.89
CA ARG A 705 -13.39 -13.13 20.76
C ARG A 705 -14.56 -12.22 20.41
N ARG A 706 -14.74 -11.10 21.12
CA ARG A 706 -15.85 -10.17 20.89
C ARG A 706 -15.65 -9.41 19.58
N ASP A 707 -16.75 -9.09 18.91
CA ASP A 707 -16.74 -8.18 17.78
C ASP A 707 -16.60 -6.72 18.24
N ILE A 708 -16.28 -5.83 17.29
CA ILE A 708 -16.00 -4.43 17.60
C ILE A 708 -17.20 -3.67 18.17
N ASN A 709 -18.43 -4.02 17.76
CA ASN A 709 -19.64 -3.37 18.24
C ASN A 709 -19.92 -3.77 19.70
N THR A 710 -19.68 -5.04 20.04
CA THR A 710 -19.81 -5.56 21.40
C THR A 710 -18.79 -4.90 22.33
N ILE A 711 -17.55 -4.70 21.87
CA ILE A 711 -16.52 -3.98 22.64
C ILE A 711 -16.89 -2.50 22.78
N ALA A 712 -17.31 -1.84 21.70
CA ALA A 712 -17.69 -0.43 21.73
C ALA A 712 -18.92 -0.15 22.63
N ALA A 713 -19.81 -1.14 22.79
CA ALA A 713 -20.96 -1.06 23.70
C ALA A 713 -20.60 -1.39 25.17
N SER A 714 -19.36 -1.78 25.46
CA SER A 714 -18.91 -2.11 26.82
C SER A 714 -18.87 -0.85 27.70
N HIS A 715 -19.43 -0.94 28.91
CA HIS A 715 -19.32 0.10 29.94
C HIS A 715 -18.29 -0.26 31.03
N ASP A 716 -17.55 -1.36 30.86
CA ASP A 716 -16.50 -1.74 31.80
C ASP A 716 -15.29 -0.81 31.61
N THR A 717 -15.02 0.02 32.61
CA THR A 717 -13.88 0.94 32.60
C THR A 717 -12.53 0.23 32.58
N ASN A 718 -12.50 -1.03 33.03
CA ASN A 718 -11.33 -1.91 33.07
C ASN A 718 -11.27 -2.88 31.88
N ASP A 719 -12.14 -2.70 30.88
CA ASP A 719 -12.08 -3.49 29.65
C ASP A 719 -10.69 -3.34 29.03
N PRO A 720 -9.98 -4.45 28.74
CA PRO A 720 -8.66 -4.37 28.12
C PRO A 720 -8.70 -3.79 26.70
N ILE A 721 -9.87 -3.66 26.07
CA ILE A 721 -10.03 -3.06 24.75
C ILE A 721 -11.05 -1.94 24.82
N LYS A 722 -10.66 -0.74 24.38
CA LYS A 722 -11.55 0.41 24.24
C LYS A 722 -11.60 0.86 22.79
N VAL A 723 -12.78 1.24 22.31
CA VAL A 723 -13.01 1.64 20.92
C VAL A 723 -13.62 3.03 20.91
N PHE A 724 -12.97 3.95 20.21
CA PHE A 724 -13.52 5.24 19.84
C PHE A 724 -14.12 5.12 18.45
N MET A 725 -15.45 5.15 18.37
CA MET A 725 -16.19 5.06 17.11
C MET A 725 -16.28 6.44 16.45
N MET A 726 -15.98 6.52 15.15
CA MET A 726 -16.23 7.73 14.38
C MET A 726 -17.74 7.90 14.14
N PRO A 727 -18.24 9.15 14.06
CA PRO A 727 -19.62 9.39 13.63
C PRO A 727 -19.90 8.78 12.26
N GLU A 728 -21.17 8.48 11.96
CA GLU A 728 -21.54 7.89 10.69
C GLU A 728 -21.08 8.75 9.50
N GLY A 729 -20.41 8.13 8.53
CA GLY A 729 -19.86 8.81 7.35
C GLY A 729 -18.58 9.62 7.59
N TRP A 730 -18.08 9.66 8.83
CA TRP A 730 -16.78 10.21 9.17
C TRP A 730 -15.73 9.10 9.19
N TYR A 731 -14.56 9.42 8.64
CA TYR A 731 -13.45 8.49 8.59
C TYR A 731 -12.17 9.15 9.08
N THR A 732 -11.33 8.35 9.71
CA THR A 732 -10.05 8.76 10.28
C THR A 732 -8.89 8.07 9.55
N GLN A 733 -7.68 8.27 10.06
CA GLN A 733 -6.42 7.77 9.54
C GLN A 733 -5.52 7.37 10.71
N GLU A 734 -4.25 7.04 10.46
CA GLU A 734 -3.30 6.76 11.53
C GLU A 734 -3.32 7.88 12.58
N ALA A 735 -3.55 7.49 13.83
CA ALA A 735 -3.49 8.36 14.98
C ALA A 735 -2.08 8.36 15.59
N ARG A 736 -1.69 9.46 16.24
CA ARG A 736 -0.42 9.55 16.95
C ARG A 736 -0.62 9.87 18.43
N PHE A 737 0.00 9.06 19.30
CA PHE A 737 0.00 9.29 20.74
C PHE A 737 0.99 10.39 21.12
N VAL A 738 0.54 11.35 21.93
CA VAL A 738 1.36 12.42 22.53
C VAL A 738 1.18 12.37 24.05
N PRO A 739 2.25 12.15 24.83
CA PRO A 739 2.13 12.09 26.29
C PRO A 739 1.84 13.47 26.89
N ARG A 740 1.07 13.49 27.99
CA ARG A 740 0.99 14.66 28.87
C ARG A 740 2.35 14.91 29.54
N ALA A 741 2.73 16.18 29.74
CA ALA A 741 4.02 16.55 30.34
C ALA A 741 4.21 15.95 31.75
N ASN A 742 3.19 16.05 32.59
CA ASN A 742 3.17 15.46 33.94
C ASN A 742 2.29 14.19 33.97
N ASN A 743 2.51 13.29 33.01
CA ASN A 743 1.71 12.07 32.91
C ASN A 743 1.78 11.23 34.19
N THR A 744 0.63 10.70 34.61
CA THR A 744 0.47 9.85 35.79
C THR A 744 0.44 8.35 35.44
N SER A 745 0.12 8.02 34.20
CA SER A 745 0.07 6.65 33.67
C SER A 745 0.57 6.62 32.22
N GLU A 746 0.88 5.42 31.70
CA GLU A 746 1.41 5.21 30.34
C GLU A 746 0.48 5.77 29.23
N ASP A 747 -0.82 5.70 29.45
CA ASP A 747 -1.87 6.16 28.54
C ASP A 747 -2.34 7.61 28.79
N ASP A 748 -1.75 8.31 29.77
CA ASP A 748 -2.11 9.69 30.08
C ASP A 748 -1.51 10.65 29.03
N GLY A 749 -2.36 11.04 28.09
CA GLY A 749 -1.98 11.82 26.92
C GLY A 749 -3.12 11.89 25.90
N TRP A 750 -2.74 12.20 24.67
CA TRP A 750 -3.64 12.60 23.60
C TRP A 750 -3.41 11.73 22.36
N LEU A 751 -4.47 11.45 21.60
CA LEU A 751 -4.36 10.97 20.23
C LEU A 751 -4.66 12.10 19.25
N LEU A 752 -3.74 12.33 18.32
CA LEU A 752 -3.92 13.26 17.21
C LEU A 752 -4.26 12.47 15.95
N ALA A 753 -5.41 12.76 15.34
CA ALA A 753 -5.85 12.06 14.13
C ALA A 753 -6.59 13.00 13.18
N TYR A 754 -6.19 13.02 11.92
CA TYR A 754 -6.98 13.72 10.91
C TYR A 754 -8.26 12.94 10.60
N VAL A 755 -9.35 13.67 10.42
CA VAL A 755 -10.65 13.11 10.07
C VAL A 755 -11.26 13.85 8.88
N PHE A 756 -12.14 13.16 8.16
CA PHE A 756 -12.89 13.73 7.05
C PHE A 756 -14.34 13.24 7.06
N ASP A 757 -15.27 14.17 6.86
CA ASP A 757 -16.70 13.89 6.75
C ASP A 757 -17.07 13.66 5.29
N GLU A 758 -17.19 12.40 4.89
CA GLU A 758 -17.62 12.10 3.54
C GLU A 758 -19.13 12.26 3.34
N SER A 759 -19.93 12.17 4.40
CA SER A 759 -21.39 12.22 4.32
C SER A 759 -21.89 13.57 3.83
N SER A 760 -21.23 14.65 4.25
CA SER A 760 -21.63 16.01 3.91
C SER A 760 -20.73 16.69 2.88
N GLN A 761 -19.48 16.23 2.70
CA GLN A 761 -18.48 16.92 1.89
C GLN A 761 -18.19 16.28 0.53
N LEU A 762 -18.82 15.13 0.22
CA LEU A 762 -18.82 14.56 -1.12
C LEU A 762 -20.08 14.98 -1.88
N SER A 763 -19.97 15.10 -3.20
CA SER A 763 -21.09 15.30 -4.12
C SER A 763 -21.86 13.99 -4.33
N ALA A 764 -23.02 14.05 -4.98
CA ALA A 764 -23.79 12.86 -5.36
C ALA A 764 -23.01 11.89 -6.25
N ASP A 765 -22.04 12.41 -7.03
CA ASP A 765 -21.15 11.63 -7.88
C ASP A 765 -19.95 11.03 -7.11
N GLY A 766 -19.82 11.31 -5.80
CA GLY A 766 -18.75 10.78 -4.94
C GLY A 766 -17.46 11.61 -4.94
N GLU A 767 -17.44 12.73 -5.66
CA GLU A 767 -16.28 13.63 -5.73
C GLU A 767 -16.28 14.68 -4.62
N PRO A 768 -15.11 15.09 -4.11
CA PRO A 768 -15.02 16.16 -3.11
C PRO A 768 -15.61 17.48 -3.60
N LYS A 769 -16.36 18.15 -2.74
CA LYS A 769 -16.80 19.53 -2.98
C LYS A 769 -15.59 20.48 -3.02
N THR A 770 -15.70 21.59 -3.73
CA THR A 770 -14.60 22.56 -3.89
C THR A 770 -14.17 23.15 -2.54
N GLU A 771 -15.11 23.31 -1.62
CA GLU A 771 -14.94 23.83 -0.26
C GLU A 771 -14.65 22.75 0.78
N ALA A 772 -14.41 21.50 0.37
CA ALA A 772 -14.17 20.39 1.29
C ALA A 772 -12.94 20.63 2.16
N LYS A 773 -13.08 20.34 3.46
CA LYS A 773 -12.10 20.57 4.52
C LYS A 773 -12.00 19.36 5.44
N SER A 774 -10.80 19.06 5.87
CA SER A 774 -10.56 18.05 6.92
C SER A 774 -10.47 18.71 8.29
N GLU A 775 -10.58 17.91 9.34
CA GLU A 775 -10.28 18.35 10.70
C GLU A 775 -9.11 17.54 11.27
N LEU A 776 -8.39 18.13 12.23
CA LEU A 776 -7.51 17.39 13.14
C LEU A 776 -8.21 17.30 14.49
N TRP A 777 -8.44 16.08 14.96
CA TRP A 777 -9.06 15.83 16.26
C TRP A 777 -8.00 15.51 17.31
N ILE A 778 -8.19 16.08 18.50
CA ILE A 778 -7.43 15.80 19.71
C ILE A 778 -8.32 14.98 20.62
N ILE A 779 -7.98 13.71 20.82
CA ILE A 779 -8.81 12.74 21.54
C ILE A 779 -8.11 12.35 22.85
N ASP A 780 -8.86 12.23 23.93
CA ASP A 780 -8.32 11.69 25.19
C ASP A 780 -7.93 10.22 25.02
N ALA A 781 -6.63 9.92 25.12
CA ALA A 781 -6.10 8.57 24.89
C ALA A 781 -6.43 7.60 26.04
N LYS A 782 -6.74 8.12 27.23
CA LYS A 782 -6.97 7.31 28.41
C LYS A 782 -8.34 6.63 28.37
N ASN A 783 -9.38 7.42 28.14
CA ASN A 783 -10.77 6.99 28.16
C ASN A 783 -11.28 6.59 26.78
N MET A 784 -10.70 7.13 25.69
CA MET A 784 -11.14 6.87 24.31
C MET A 784 -12.61 7.26 24.08
N THR A 785 -13.06 8.36 24.70
CA THR A 785 -14.46 8.84 24.64
C THR A 785 -14.56 10.27 24.11
N ASP A 786 -13.68 11.16 24.57
CA ASP A 786 -13.86 12.60 24.39
C ASP A 786 -12.93 13.16 23.32
N VAL A 787 -13.51 13.98 22.43
CA VAL A 787 -12.74 14.86 21.54
C VAL A 787 -12.57 16.20 22.25
N VAL A 788 -11.37 16.44 22.74
CA VAL A 788 -11.02 17.61 23.57
C VAL A 788 -10.95 18.89 22.73
N ALA A 789 -10.45 18.79 21.50
CA ALA A 789 -10.51 19.88 20.53
C ALA A 789 -10.62 19.37 19.09
N LYS A 790 -11.21 20.20 18.24
CA LYS A 790 -11.32 19.98 16.79
C LYS A 790 -10.73 21.17 16.05
N ILE A 791 -9.65 20.94 15.31
CA ILE A 791 -8.99 21.96 14.50
C ILE A 791 -9.55 21.88 13.08
N ARG A 792 -10.19 22.94 12.61
CA ARG A 792 -10.73 23.02 11.25
C ARG A 792 -9.65 23.51 10.31
N LEU A 793 -9.27 22.67 9.36
CA LEU A 793 -8.19 22.96 8.43
C LEU A 793 -8.69 23.85 7.27
N PRO A 794 -7.81 24.66 6.67
CA PRO A 794 -8.19 25.55 5.56
C PRO A 794 -8.59 24.78 4.30
N GLN A 795 -8.18 23.51 4.17
CA GLN A 795 -8.48 22.64 3.05
C GLN A 795 -8.59 21.17 3.48
N ARG A 796 -9.01 20.32 2.55
CA ARG A 796 -9.02 18.86 2.70
C ARG A 796 -7.60 18.32 2.79
N VAL A 797 -7.40 17.34 3.67
CA VAL A 797 -6.21 16.50 3.72
C VAL A 797 -6.60 15.10 3.23
N PRO A 798 -6.07 14.65 2.08
CA PRO A 798 -6.36 13.33 1.56
C PRO A 798 -6.02 12.20 2.55
N TYR A 799 -6.52 10.99 2.27
CA TYR A 799 -6.06 9.80 2.97
C TYR A 799 -4.59 9.53 2.65
N GLY A 800 -3.75 9.64 3.68
CA GLY A 800 -2.31 9.42 3.64
C GLY A 800 -1.89 8.18 4.43
N LEU A 801 -0.60 8.12 4.71
CA LEU A 801 0.05 6.98 5.35
C LEU A 801 0.47 7.39 6.77
N HIS A 802 1.77 7.48 7.04
CA HIS A 802 2.25 7.62 8.41
C HIS A 802 2.57 9.06 8.80
N GLY A 803 2.34 9.38 10.08
CA GLY A 803 2.64 10.67 10.66
C GLY A 803 3.28 10.57 12.04
N ASN A 804 3.91 11.67 12.46
CA ASN A 804 4.61 11.73 13.73
C ASN A 804 4.45 13.10 14.40
N TRP A 805 4.56 13.09 15.72
CA TRP A 805 4.56 14.29 16.54
C TRP A 805 5.99 14.78 16.71
N ILE A 806 6.20 16.09 16.55
CA ILE A 806 7.48 16.75 16.75
C ILE A 806 7.30 17.80 17.84
N SER A 807 8.06 17.68 18.91
CA SER A 807 7.99 18.62 20.03
C SER A 807 8.59 19.99 19.69
N GLU A 808 8.22 21.02 20.46
CA GLU A 808 8.82 22.36 20.35
C GLU A 808 10.36 22.32 20.43
N GLN A 809 10.88 21.49 21.35
CA GLN A 809 12.33 21.33 21.55
C GLN A 809 13.02 20.74 20.33
N GLU A 810 12.37 19.81 19.63
CA GLU A 810 12.90 19.22 18.40
C GLU A 810 12.83 20.19 17.22
N ILE A 811 11.77 21.00 17.13
CA ILE A 811 11.66 22.04 16.10
C ILE A 811 12.75 23.11 16.32
N GLN A 812 12.96 23.57 17.54
CA GLN A 812 14.00 24.55 17.87
C GLN A 812 15.41 23.96 17.77
N GLY A 813 15.57 22.66 18.05
CA GLY A 813 16.83 21.92 18.04
C GLY A 813 17.29 21.45 16.66
N GLN A 814 16.65 21.90 15.58
CA GLN A 814 17.03 21.49 14.23
C GLN A 814 18.46 21.93 13.87
N ARG A 815 19.18 21.05 13.17
CA ARG A 815 20.49 21.40 12.61
C ARG A 815 20.37 22.57 11.65
N PRO A 816 21.41 23.41 11.50
CA PRO A 816 21.38 24.49 10.52
C PRO A 816 21.06 23.98 9.11
N ILE A 817 20.21 24.73 8.41
CA ILE A 817 19.87 24.52 7.00
C ILE A 817 20.56 25.63 6.23
N GLU A 818 21.33 25.27 5.21
CA GLU A 818 21.98 26.24 4.33
C GLU A 818 21.09 26.56 3.13
N ARG A 819 20.43 25.54 2.59
CA ARG A 819 19.64 25.67 1.37
C ARG A 819 18.43 24.74 1.38
N LEU A 820 17.30 25.29 0.96
CA LEU A 820 16.12 24.52 0.56
C LEU A 820 16.17 24.21 -0.94
N ARG A 821 15.68 23.02 -1.31
CA ARG A 821 15.40 22.66 -2.70
C ARG A 821 14.27 23.53 -3.23
N SER A 822 14.32 23.82 -4.52
CA SER A 822 13.30 24.57 -5.22
C SER A 822 13.13 24.00 -6.62
N THR A 823 11.94 24.15 -7.19
CA THR A 823 11.73 23.84 -8.61
C THR A 823 12.51 24.85 -9.46
N PRO A 824 13.34 24.40 -10.42
CA PRO A 824 14.06 25.29 -11.31
C PRO A 824 13.11 26.26 -12.02
N SER A 825 13.42 27.56 -12.05
CA SER A 825 12.74 28.47 -12.97
C SER A 825 13.05 28.04 -14.40
N ALA A 826 12.08 28.11 -15.31
CA ALA A 826 12.34 27.82 -16.72
C ALA A 826 13.53 28.66 -17.20
N LYS A 827 14.68 28.01 -17.45
CA LYS A 827 15.83 28.72 -18.04
C LYS A 827 15.36 29.31 -19.37
N ALA A 828 15.46 30.62 -19.50
CA ALA A 828 15.25 31.29 -20.78
C ALA A 828 16.17 30.60 -21.80
N VAL A 829 15.59 29.95 -22.81
CA VAL A 829 16.35 29.40 -23.91
C VAL A 829 16.99 30.59 -24.61
N THR A 830 18.29 30.78 -24.41
CA THR A 830 19.04 31.84 -25.09
C THR A 830 18.98 31.54 -26.59
N ASN A 831 18.50 32.51 -27.38
CA ASN A 831 18.23 32.36 -28.81
C ASN A 831 19.48 32.11 -29.68
N ASP A 832 20.67 32.09 -29.10
CA ASP A 832 21.92 31.80 -29.80
C ASP A 832 22.30 30.32 -29.63
N MET A 833 21.64 29.46 -30.41
CA MET A 833 21.87 28.01 -30.35
C MET A 833 22.42 27.51 -31.69
N SER A 834 23.60 26.91 -31.64
CA SER A 834 24.27 26.28 -32.78
C SER A 834 23.35 25.25 -33.46
N PHE A 835 23.56 25.02 -34.77
CA PHE A 835 22.79 24.03 -35.54
C PHE A 835 22.77 22.66 -34.86
N GLY A 836 23.93 22.19 -34.36
CA GLY A 836 24.04 20.91 -33.64
C GLY A 836 23.19 20.83 -32.37
N TRP A 837 23.04 21.94 -31.63
CA TRP A 837 22.16 21.95 -30.45
C TRP A 837 20.67 21.90 -30.84
N ARG A 838 20.27 22.60 -31.91
CA ARG A 838 18.88 22.53 -32.41
C ARG A 838 18.54 21.11 -32.84
N THR A 839 19.45 20.44 -33.54
CA THR A 839 19.29 19.03 -33.95
C THR A 839 19.23 18.10 -32.75
N TRP A 840 20.11 18.27 -31.76
CA TRP A 840 20.07 17.51 -30.51
C TRP A 840 18.73 17.66 -29.79
N MET A 841 18.26 18.90 -29.60
CA MET A 841 16.98 19.17 -28.95
C MET A 841 15.80 18.61 -29.75
N ALA A 842 15.84 18.64 -31.09
CA ALA A 842 14.81 18.00 -31.91
C ALA A 842 14.79 16.47 -31.73
N SER A 843 15.95 15.81 -31.77
CA SER A 843 16.08 14.37 -31.53
C SER A 843 15.63 13.98 -30.13
N ARG A 844 16.03 14.75 -29.12
CA ARG A 844 15.58 14.55 -27.73
C ARG A 844 14.07 14.65 -27.61
N ARG A 845 13.46 15.68 -28.22
CA ARG A 845 12.01 15.87 -28.20
C ARG A 845 11.27 14.72 -28.88
N ALA A 846 11.80 14.21 -29.99
CA ALA A 846 11.25 13.06 -30.68
C ALA A 846 11.33 11.79 -29.81
N LEU A 847 12.44 11.60 -29.09
CA LEU A 847 12.60 10.46 -28.16
C LEU A 847 11.66 10.57 -26.96
N GLU A 848 11.52 11.75 -26.34
CA GLU A 848 10.54 11.99 -25.27
C GLU A 848 9.11 11.71 -25.75
N ALA A 849 8.76 12.12 -26.97
CA ALA A 849 7.45 11.86 -27.57
C ALA A 849 7.23 10.39 -27.96
N PHE A 850 8.30 9.63 -28.24
CA PHE A 850 8.22 8.18 -28.48
C PHE A 850 8.04 7.39 -27.18
N LEU A 851 8.57 7.92 -26.07
CA LEU A 851 8.47 7.30 -24.75
C LEU A 851 7.10 7.54 -24.07
N GLU A 852 6.30 8.51 -24.55
CA GLU A 852 4.91 8.75 -24.13
C GLU A 852 3.91 8.08 -25.07
#